data_AF-A0A1Q3C980-F1
#
_entry.id   AF-A0A1Q3C980-F1
#
_cell.length_a   1.000
_cell.length_b   1.000
_cell.length_c   1.000
_cell.angle_alpha   90.00
_cell.angle_beta   90.00
_cell.angle_gamma   90.00
#
_symmetry.space_group_name_H-M   'P 1'
#
loop_
_entity.id
_entity.type
_entity.pdbx_description
1 polymer ?
#
loop_
_entity_poly.entity_id
_entity_poly.type
_entity_poly.pdbx_seq_one_letter_code
_entity_poly.pdbx_strand_id
1 'polypeptide(L)'
;SFKTVKDRDHCSKANWSISCHLLLTHEADSHFLHQVLSKGRQLKQEMGEPVVIGGMVLDIHATPSIPANPRTTTPGRINYALGGVARNVAECMSKLGTKPYMISALGLDMAGNLLLEHWKSAGLPTEGIRKHQYIETPVICNILDVNGEVAAGVAGVEAIETFLTPEWIQQFKCKISSSSILMVDANLNPPALEVSCKMAAESNTPVWFEPVSVAKSRRIASVAKYITLASPNEDELVAMANTLSGGDIFHPIERNDGRDNSSEFLFQMLKPAIWVLLEKGIKTVIVTLGSDGVFLCSKGGSSFKRSGLGQFKPTGFSRQLYEIMISSCPPNWFSGPMKSQRSSHLFAVHLPALPASVVRLIGAGDCLVGGTIASICAGLDVMRSVAVGIAAAKAAVESKTNVPPEFRLATIAEDQESPINSSITLKVKVTVLSRPLLNLLLLSLVAPSQFALSLVQFRIVMNFSESPFSSIRSLRDGLIYQVQSLKAGFTPTILTSNQLIHLYSKHGLLHEAHKLFDEMPLRNVFSWNSIISAYIRSQNLTQARILFDSAAYRDLVTYNSMLSGYVSVEGYETHALSLFVEMQKEHDHIRIDEFTATTILNLFAKLSMESYGRQLHAFMVKTANDLSGFSVSSLVDMYSKCGCFKEAHNVFSGCGGVVDSVLKNAMVAACCREGEMEMALDLFWREPELNDAFSWNTLISGYAHNGYQEKALNLFVSMAKNGVRWNEQTFASVLNACSGLKSWKIGKEVHGWVLKNGMSSNPFISSGILDVYCKCGNMKYAELMHFACEIRNSFSICSLIVGHASQGNMAEARQLFNTLEEKNSVVWTALFSGYVKAQQSEAVFELLNEYRTKEAMTPDSLILISVLGACAIQAALDPGKQVHGYILRTDTEMDEKLISAMVDMYSKSGNITYAEKVFKLVTNRDSVLYNVMIAGYAHHGNEINAIQLFEDMLEKRIMPDAITFTALLSACRHCGLVQL
;
A
#
# COMPACT_ATOMS: atom_id res chain seq x y z
N SER A 1 -17.49 47.99 -22.61
CA SER A 1 -18.45 48.99 -23.12
C SER A 1 -18.87 48.62 -24.54
N PHE A 2 -20.20 48.58 -24.79
CA PHE A 2 -20.95 48.41 -26.07
C PHE A 2 -20.83 47.04 -26.82
N LYS A 3 -21.89 46.20 -27.02
CA LYS A 3 -23.20 46.31 -27.76
C LYS A 3 -22.99 46.69 -29.26
N THR A 4 -23.58 46.11 -30.31
CA THR A 4 -24.92 45.50 -30.61
C THR A 4 -24.90 45.00 -32.09
N VAL A 5 -25.48 43.84 -32.47
CA VAL A 5 -26.79 43.53 -33.13
C VAL A 5 -27.00 43.97 -34.61
N LYS A 6 -27.62 43.04 -35.41
CA LYS A 6 -28.45 43.13 -36.65
C LYS A 6 -27.87 42.41 -37.89
N ASP A 7 -28.57 41.72 -38.80
CA ASP A 7 -30.00 41.51 -39.16
C ASP A 7 -30.08 40.23 -40.06
N ARG A 8 -31.10 39.33 -39.99
CA ARG A 8 -32.27 39.12 -40.92
C ARG A 8 -31.92 38.88 -42.42
N ASP A 9 -32.53 38.01 -43.23
CA ASP A 9 -33.93 37.54 -43.32
C ASP A 9 -34.16 36.46 -44.44
N HIS A 10 -35.38 35.87 -44.46
CA HIS A 10 -36.14 35.20 -45.56
C HIS A 10 -36.14 33.65 -45.72
N CYS A 11 -37.23 32.93 -45.40
CA CYS A 11 -38.53 32.70 -46.10
C CYS A 11 -38.43 31.56 -47.15
N SER A 12 -39.17 30.43 -47.13
CA SER A 12 -40.63 30.26 -47.12
C SER A 12 -41.03 28.77 -46.94
N LYS A 13 -42.28 28.54 -46.52
CA LYS A 13 -42.95 27.25 -46.24
C LYS A 13 -43.80 26.76 -47.44
N ALA A 14 -44.25 25.51 -47.32
CA ALA A 14 -45.51 24.89 -47.81
C ALA A 14 -45.41 24.08 -49.11
N ASN A 15 -46.19 23.01 -49.37
CA ASN A 15 -46.91 21.93 -48.66
C ASN A 15 -47.66 21.14 -49.80
N TRP A 16 -48.28 19.99 -49.48
CA TRP A 16 -49.18 19.12 -50.31
C TRP A 16 -48.44 18.01 -51.09
N SER A 17 -48.50 16.72 -50.74
CA SER A 17 -49.60 15.74 -50.54
C SER A 17 -50.27 15.27 -51.85
N ILE A 18 -50.27 13.96 -52.10
CA ILE A 18 -51.39 13.09 -52.56
C ILE A 18 -50.89 11.68 -52.98
N SER A 19 -51.49 10.67 -52.33
CA SER A 19 -51.92 9.30 -52.74
C SER A 19 -50.97 8.33 -53.47
N CYS A 20 -50.59 7.20 -52.86
CA CYS A 20 -51.32 5.90 -52.71
C CYS A 20 -51.35 5.02 -53.98
N HIS A 21 -50.62 3.89 -53.99
CA HIS A 21 -51.18 2.52 -54.12
C HIS A 21 -50.10 1.41 -54.09
N LEU A 22 -50.26 0.51 -53.12
CA LEU A 22 -50.06 -0.96 -53.13
C LEU A 22 -48.89 -1.61 -53.88
N LEU A 23 -48.00 -2.30 -53.13
CA LEU A 23 -47.99 -3.77 -53.06
C LEU A 23 -47.09 -4.29 -51.92
N LEU A 24 -47.57 -5.38 -51.31
CA LEU A 24 -47.21 -5.97 -50.02
C LEU A 24 -45.89 -6.75 -50.01
N THR A 25 -45.18 -6.76 -48.88
CA THR A 25 -44.75 -8.00 -48.18
C THR A 25 -44.38 -7.73 -46.71
N HIS A 26 -45.21 -8.29 -45.82
CA HIS A 26 -44.96 -8.80 -44.46
C HIS A 26 -44.17 -7.98 -43.42
N GLU A 27 -44.93 -7.45 -42.46
CA GLU A 27 -44.52 -7.15 -41.08
C GLU A 27 -44.08 -8.43 -40.33
N ALA A 28 -42.88 -8.43 -39.76
CA ALA A 28 -42.42 -9.46 -38.82
C ALA A 28 -41.37 -8.92 -37.83
N ASP A 29 -41.57 -7.75 -37.20
CA ASP A 29 -40.58 -7.18 -36.27
C ASP A 29 -41.13 -6.68 -34.92
N SER A 30 -42.38 -6.98 -34.57
CA SER A 30 -43.00 -6.52 -33.30
C SER A 30 -43.30 -7.63 -32.28
N HIS A 31 -42.93 -8.89 -32.54
CA HIS A 31 -43.44 -10.03 -31.76
C HIS A 31 -42.54 -10.50 -30.59
N PHE A 32 -41.28 -10.05 -30.50
CA PHE A 32 -40.28 -10.68 -29.62
C PHE A 32 -40.18 -10.09 -28.20
N LEU A 33 -40.16 -8.77 -28.05
CA LEU A 33 -40.16 -8.11 -26.73
C LEU A 33 -41.49 -8.31 -25.99
N HIS A 34 -42.58 -8.46 -26.75
CA HIS A 34 -43.86 -8.83 -26.19
C HIS A 34 -43.91 -10.31 -25.78
N GLN A 35 -43.07 -11.21 -26.32
CA GLN A 35 -42.98 -12.62 -25.90
C GLN A 35 -42.18 -12.86 -24.61
N VAL A 36 -41.09 -12.10 -24.39
CA VAL A 36 -40.38 -12.09 -23.11
C VAL A 36 -41.30 -11.60 -21.99
N LEU A 37 -42.23 -10.68 -22.29
CA LEU A 37 -43.24 -10.18 -21.35
C LEU A 37 -44.56 -10.99 -21.35
N SER A 38 -44.93 -11.70 -22.43
CA SER A 38 -46.20 -12.46 -22.52
C SER A 38 -46.11 -13.90 -22.04
N LYS A 39 -44.91 -14.50 -21.93
CA LYS A 39 -44.74 -15.71 -21.08
C LYS A 39 -45.11 -15.45 -19.61
N GLY A 40 -45.18 -14.18 -19.19
CA GLY A 40 -45.68 -13.78 -17.87
C GLY A 40 -47.21 -13.71 -17.74
N ARG A 41 -48.01 -13.96 -18.80
CA ARG A 41 -49.48 -13.78 -18.74
C ARG A 41 -50.33 -15.04 -18.90
N GLN A 42 -49.76 -16.19 -19.27
CA GLN A 42 -50.48 -17.46 -19.22
C GLN A 42 -49.53 -18.57 -18.76
N LEU A 43 -49.93 -19.25 -17.67
CA LEU A 43 -49.24 -20.26 -16.87
C LEU A 43 -48.40 -19.69 -15.72
N LYS A 44 -48.83 -19.99 -14.49
CA LYS A 44 -47.94 -20.15 -13.33
C LYS A 44 -46.99 -21.33 -13.63
N GLN A 45 -46.00 -21.11 -14.49
CA GLN A 45 -44.84 -21.98 -14.65
C GLN A 45 -43.60 -21.13 -14.37
N GLU A 46 -42.77 -21.66 -13.48
CA GLU A 46 -41.49 -21.09 -13.04
C GLU A 46 -40.70 -20.52 -14.23
N MET A 47 -40.28 -19.26 -14.17
CA MET A 47 -39.27 -18.75 -15.10
C MET A 47 -38.03 -19.66 -14.98
N GLY A 48 -37.60 -20.24 -16.09
CA GLY A 48 -36.48 -21.18 -16.07
C GLY A 48 -35.20 -20.54 -15.54
N GLU A 49 -34.40 -21.33 -14.83
CA GLU A 49 -33.12 -20.94 -14.27
C GLU A 49 -32.19 -20.38 -15.37
N PRO A 50 -31.46 -19.28 -15.12
CA PRO A 50 -30.49 -18.79 -16.10
C PRO A 50 -29.34 -19.78 -16.25
N VAL A 51 -28.84 -19.93 -17.46
CA VAL A 51 -27.74 -20.83 -17.78
C VAL A 51 -26.49 -20.01 -18.08
N VAL A 52 -25.37 -20.40 -17.48
CA VAL A 52 -24.08 -19.75 -17.69
C VAL A 52 -23.10 -20.80 -18.22
N ILE A 53 -22.44 -20.51 -19.35
CA ILE A 53 -21.43 -21.38 -19.95
C ILE A 53 -20.10 -20.65 -19.98
N GLY A 54 -19.09 -21.23 -19.32
CA GLY A 54 -17.76 -20.63 -19.27
C GLY A 54 -16.85 -21.21 -18.22
N GLY A 55 -15.78 -20.47 -17.93
CA GLY A 55 -14.70 -20.92 -17.05
C GLY A 55 -15.02 -20.84 -15.56
N MET A 56 -14.67 -21.90 -14.84
CA MET A 56 -14.38 -21.83 -13.41
C MET A 56 -12.86 -21.84 -13.26
N VAL A 57 -12.30 -20.79 -12.66
CA VAL A 57 -10.84 -20.55 -12.64
C VAL A 57 -10.37 -20.36 -11.21
N LEU A 58 -9.22 -20.93 -10.85
CA LEU A 58 -8.56 -20.60 -9.60
C LEU A 58 -7.54 -19.48 -9.85
N ASP A 59 -7.78 -18.32 -9.27
CA ASP A 59 -6.85 -17.20 -9.31
C ASP A 59 -5.81 -17.38 -8.19
N ILE A 60 -4.53 -17.38 -8.53
CA ILE A 60 -3.42 -17.47 -7.60
C ILE A 60 -2.72 -16.12 -7.63
N HIS A 61 -2.81 -15.33 -6.58
CA HIS A 61 -2.05 -14.08 -6.46
C HIS A 61 -0.80 -14.32 -5.62
N ALA A 62 0.35 -14.35 -6.25
CA ALA A 62 1.65 -14.45 -5.58
C ALA A 62 2.22 -13.05 -5.39
N THR A 63 2.23 -12.56 -4.15
CA THR A 63 2.88 -11.28 -3.80
C THR A 63 4.23 -11.58 -3.17
N PRO A 64 5.34 -11.18 -3.76
CA PRO A 64 6.66 -11.40 -3.18
C PRO A 64 6.83 -10.43 -2.00
N SER A 65 7.46 -10.90 -0.93
CA SER A 65 7.65 -10.11 0.30
C SER A 65 8.79 -9.10 0.18
N ILE A 66 9.60 -9.28 -0.86
CA ILE A 66 10.73 -8.46 -1.31
C ILE A 66 10.69 -8.44 -2.84
N PRO A 67 11.36 -7.50 -3.53
CA PRO A 67 11.36 -7.46 -4.99
C PRO A 67 11.79 -8.81 -5.59
N ALA A 68 10.99 -9.35 -6.50
CA ALA A 68 11.25 -10.65 -7.11
C ALA A 68 12.46 -10.55 -8.04
N ASN A 69 13.50 -11.36 -7.78
CA ASN A 69 14.71 -11.38 -8.59
C ASN A 69 14.59 -12.50 -9.65
N PRO A 70 14.76 -12.23 -10.97
CA PRO A 70 14.57 -13.24 -12.01
C PRO A 70 15.48 -14.46 -11.80
N ARG A 71 14.92 -15.67 -12.01
CA ARG A 71 15.59 -16.98 -11.83
C ARG A 71 15.93 -17.37 -10.38
N THR A 72 15.41 -16.66 -9.37
CA THR A 72 15.51 -17.07 -7.96
C THR A 72 14.15 -17.37 -7.36
N THR A 73 14.13 -18.01 -6.18
CA THR A 73 12.91 -18.25 -5.41
C THR A 73 12.74 -17.14 -4.39
N THR A 74 11.68 -16.34 -4.51
CA THR A 74 11.41 -15.22 -3.60
C THR A 74 10.33 -15.60 -2.58
N PRO A 75 10.57 -15.45 -1.26
CA PRO A 75 9.53 -15.70 -0.26
C PRO A 75 8.39 -14.69 -0.45
N GLY A 76 7.17 -15.19 -0.50
CA GLY A 76 5.99 -14.39 -0.81
C GLY A 76 4.74 -14.94 -0.15
N ARG A 77 3.66 -14.17 -0.25
CA ARG A 77 2.32 -14.61 0.11
C ARG A 77 1.61 -15.08 -1.15
N ILE A 78 1.12 -16.32 -1.12
CA ILE A 78 0.19 -16.82 -2.14
C ILE A 78 -1.23 -16.67 -1.59
N ASN A 79 -2.07 -15.93 -2.32
CA ASN A 79 -3.49 -15.78 -2.03
C ASN A 79 -4.31 -16.47 -3.12
N TYR A 80 -4.99 -17.55 -2.76
CA TYR A 80 -5.90 -18.26 -3.64
C TYR A 80 -7.25 -17.55 -3.63
N ALA A 81 -7.59 -16.93 -4.75
CA ALA A 81 -8.88 -16.33 -5.00
C ALA A 81 -9.69 -17.22 -5.95
N LEU A 82 -10.97 -17.25 -5.64
CA LEU A 82 -11.98 -17.93 -6.41
C LEU A 82 -12.26 -17.05 -7.65
N GLY A 83 -11.97 -17.53 -8.87
CA GLY A 83 -12.01 -16.73 -10.10
C GLY A 83 -12.84 -17.30 -11.26
N GLY A 84 -12.73 -16.62 -12.40
CA GLY A 84 -13.42 -16.92 -13.66
C GLY A 84 -14.66 -16.04 -13.87
N VAL A 85 -14.72 -15.33 -14.99
CA VAL A 85 -15.80 -14.37 -15.32
C VAL A 85 -17.17 -15.02 -15.20
N ALA A 86 -17.38 -16.13 -15.91
CA ALA A 86 -18.64 -16.87 -15.88
C ALA A 86 -19.03 -17.34 -14.46
N ARG A 87 -18.06 -17.81 -13.69
CA ARG A 87 -18.27 -18.25 -12.31
C ARG A 87 -18.63 -17.07 -11.40
N ASN A 88 -17.91 -15.95 -11.48
CA ASN A 88 -18.15 -14.78 -10.65
C ASN A 88 -19.52 -14.16 -10.96
N VAL A 89 -19.90 -14.07 -12.23
CA VAL A 89 -21.24 -13.64 -12.66
C VAL A 89 -22.31 -14.54 -12.04
N ALA A 90 -22.15 -15.85 -12.15
CA ALA A 90 -23.11 -16.80 -11.60
C ALA A 90 -23.16 -16.80 -10.06
N GLU A 91 -22.02 -16.66 -9.36
CA GLU A 91 -22.00 -16.49 -7.90
C GLU A 91 -22.70 -15.19 -7.46
N CYS A 92 -22.50 -14.09 -8.19
CA CYS A 92 -23.20 -12.83 -7.96
C CYS A 92 -24.73 -13.02 -8.10
N MET A 93 -25.17 -13.70 -9.15
CA MET A 93 -26.59 -14.04 -9.35
C MET A 93 -27.15 -14.88 -8.20
N SER A 94 -26.38 -15.86 -7.71
CA SER A 94 -26.72 -16.68 -6.55
C SER A 94 -26.96 -15.85 -5.30
N LYS A 95 -26.05 -14.92 -4.99
CA LYS A 95 -26.15 -14.05 -3.81
C LYS A 95 -27.28 -13.03 -3.90
N LEU A 96 -27.74 -12.70 -5.11
CA LEU A 96 -28.91 -11.86 -5.36
C LEU A 96 -30.22 -12.67 -5.45
N GLY A 97 -30.19 -13.96 -5.13
CA GLY A 97 -31.38 -14.81 -4.98
C GLY A 97 -31.82 -15.55 -6.24
N THR A 98 -31.00 -15.56 -7.30
CA THR A 98 -31.25 -16.36 -8.52
C THR A 98 -30.46 -17.67 -8.45
N LYS A 99 -30.94 -18.77 -9.03
CA LYS A 99 -30.18 -20.04 -9.06
C LYS A 99 -29.64 -20.32 -10.46
N PRO A 100 -28.41 -19.90 -10.79
CA PRO A 100 -27.85 -20.18 -12.10
C PRO A 100 -27.42 -21.64 -12.25
N TYR A 101 -27.61 -22.16 -13.46
CA TYR A 101 -27.12 -23.47 -13.87
C TYR A 101 -25.81 -23.29 -14.66
N MET A 102 -24.71 -23.80 -14.11
CA MET A 102 -23.38 -23.63 -14.70
C MET A 102 -23.00 -24.81 -15.58
N ILE A 103 -22.59 -24.55 -16.82
CA ILE A 103 -21.94 -25.51 -17.72
C ILE A 103 -20.45 -25.16 -17.78
N SER A 104 -19.61 -26.03 -17.22
CA SER A 104 -18.18 -25.79 -17.07
C SER A 104 -17.39 -27.11 -17.10
N ALA A 105 -16.06 -27.02 -17.03
CA ALA A 105 -15.15 -28.16 -17.00
C ALA A 105 -14.11 -27.94 -15.89
N LEU A 106 -13.92 -28.95 -15.04
CA LEU A 106 -12.96 -28.94 -13.94
C LEU A 106 -12.15 -30.25 -13.92
N GLY A 107 -10.90 -30.14 -13.50
CA GLY A 107 -10.02 -31.28 -13.27
C GLY A 107 -10.37 -32.06 -12.01
N LEU A 108 -9.81 -33.27 -11.91
CA LEU A 108 -9.76 -34.05 -10.68
C LEU A 108 -8.52 -33.68 -9.85
N ASP A 109 -8.29 -32.39 -9.68
CA ASP A 109 -7.14 -31.81 -8.97
C ASP A 109 -7.60 -30.95 -7.78
N MET A 110 -6.63 -30.46 -7.00
CA MET A 110 -6.92 -29.62 -5.82
C MET A 110 -7.73 -28.38 -6.18
N ALA A 111 -7.40 -27.72 -7.29
CA ALA A 111 -8.07 -26.50 -7.72
C ALA A 111 -9.53 -26.75 -8.11
N GLY A 112 -9.78 -27.82 -8.85
CA GLY A 112 -11.11 -28.23 -9.28
C GLY A 112 -11.98 -28.64 -8.10
N ASN A 113 -11.42 -29.36 -7.13
CA ASN A 113 -12.14 -29.72 -5.90
C ASN A 113 -12.48 -28.49 -5.06
N LEU A 114 -11.55 -27.54 -4.87
CA LEU A 114 -11.80 -26.29 -4.14
C LEU A 114 -12.92 -25.46 -4.79
N LEU A 115 -12.89 -25.30 -6.12
CA LEU A 115 -13.92 -24.58 -6.86
C LEU A 115 -15.29 -25.26 -6.74
N LEU A 116 -15.33 -26.58 -6.83
CA LEU A 116 -16.55 -27.36 -6.76
C LEU A 116 -17.15 -27.41 -5.34
N GLU A 117 -16.34 -27.49 -4.30
CA GLU A 117 -16.79 -27.47 -2.91
C GLU A 117 -17.46 -26.14 -2.57
N HIS A 118 -16.86 -25.01 -2.96
CA HIS A 118 -17.48 -23.69 -2.80
C HIS A 118 -18.77 -23.55 -3.62
N TRP A 119 -18.80 -24.11 -4.83
CA TRP A 119 -20.00 -24.10 -5.66
C TRP A 119 -21.14 -24.90 -5.01
N LYS A 120 -20.83 -26.07 -4.44
CA LYS A 120 -21.80 -26.91 -3.72
C LYS A 120 -22.27 -26.27 -2.42
N SER A 121 -21.38 -25.60 -1.67
CA SER A 121 -21.76 -24.94 -0.41
C SER A 121 -22.73 -23.76 -0.62
N ALA A 122 -22.68 -23.13 -1.80
CA ALA A 122 -23.69 -22.15 -2.25
C ALA A 122 -25.05 -22.78 -2.63
N GLY A 123 -25.18 -24.11 -2.60
CA GLY A 123 -26.39 -24.83 -2.94
C GLY A 123 -26.70 -24.88 -4.44
N LEU A 124 -25.67 -24.72 -5.29
CA LEU A 124 -25.82 -24.66 -6.74
C LEU A 124 -25.62 -26.04 -7.41
N PRO A 125 -26.33 -26.29 -8.54
CA PRO A 125 -26.25 -27.55 -9.28
C PRO A 125 -24.84 -27.80 -9.84
N THR A 126 -24.47 -29.07 -9.95
CA THR A 126 -23.15 -29.51 -10.44
C THR A 126 -23.23 -30.41 -11.67
N GLU A 127 -24.42 -30.75 -12.14
CA GLU A 127 -24.61 -31.69 -13.26
C GLU A 127 -24.07 -31.14 -14.58
N GLY A 128 -23.98 -29.81 -14.74
CA GLY A 128 -23.36 -29.16 -15.89
C GLY A 128 -21.83 -29.07 -15.83
N ILE A 129 -21.21 -29.46 -14.71
CA ILE A 129 -19.76 -29.35 -14.49
C ILE A 129 -19.09 -30.68 -14.87
N ARG A 130 -18.44 -30.71 -16.04
CA ARG A 130 -17.68 -31.87 -16.51
C ARG A 130 -16.46 -32.09 -15.63
N LYS A 131 -16.30 -33.31 -15.11
CA LYS A 131 -15.10 -33.73 -14.36
C LYS A 131 -14.42 -34.90 -15.05
N HIS A 132 -13.11 -34.81 -15.24
CA HIS A 132 -12.33 -35.89 -15.84
C HIS A 132 -10.87 -35.80 -15.39
N GLN A 133 -10.18 -36.95 -15.33
CA GLN A 133 -8.76 -37.05 -14.96
C GLN A 133 -7.80 -36.39 -15.96
N TYR A 134 -8.28 -36.07 -17.17
CA TYR A 134 -7.47 -35.44 -18.23
C TYR A 134 -7.75 -33.94 -18.36
N ILE A 135 -8.69 -33.41 -17.57
CA ILE A 135 -8.93 -31.99 -17.49
C ILE A 135 -7.98 -31.46 -16.43
N GLU A 136 -7.13 -30.50 -16.79
CA GLU A 136 -6.42 -29.67 -15.83
C GLU A 136 -7.31 -28.48 -15.49
N THR A 137 -7.60 -28.26 -14.22
CA THR A 137 -8.45 -27.13 -13.82
C THR A 137 -7.83 -25.82 -14.28
N PRO A 138 -8.62 -24.89 -14.87
CA PRO A 138 -8.11 -23.59 -15.24
C PRO A 138 -7.51 -22.81 -14.05
N VAL A 139 -6.29 -22.32 -14.20
CA VAL A 139 -5.57 -21.54 -13.18
C VAL A 139 -5.00 -20.27 -13.80
N ILE A 140 -5.19 -19.14 -13.12
CA ILE A 140 -4.52 -17.87 -13.46
C ILE A 140 -3.61 -17.51 -12.29
N CYS A 141 -2.30 -17.56 -12.51
CA CYS A 141 -1.30 -17.13 -11.54
C CYS A 141 -0.83 -15.70 -11.86
N ASN A 142 -1.27 -14.74 -11.04
CA ASN A 142 -0.79 -13.37 -11.06
C ASN A 142 0.36 -13.23 -10.08
N ILE A 143 1.55 -12.95 -10.58
CA ILE A 143 2.71 -12.56 -9.81
C ILE A 143 2.64 -11.05 -9.65
N LEU A 144 2.43 -10.59 -8.42
CA LEU A 144 2.41 -9.17 -8.08
C LEU A 144 3.84 -8.69 -7.79
N ASP A 145 4.09 -7.38 -7.83
CA ASP A 145 5.31 -6.77 -7.33
C ASP A 145 5.17 -6.43 -5.82
N VAL A 146 6.18 -5.77 -5.25
CA VAL A 146 6.16 -5.34 -3.83
C VAL A 146 5.13 -4.26 -3.52
N ASN A 147 4.66 -3.55 -4.54
CA ASN A 147 3.63 -2.52 -4.42
C ASN A 147 2.21 -3.12 -4.56
N GLY A 148 2.12 -4.40 -4.92
CA GLY A 148 0.85 -5.10 -5.16
C GLY A 148 0.31 -4.97 -6.58
N GLU A 149 1.11 -4.44 -7.51
CA GLU A 149 0.77 -4.35 -8.94
C GLU A 149 1.13 -5.65 -9.67
N VAL A 150 0.48 -5.96 -10.79
CA VAL A 150 0.77 -7.22 -11.52
C VAL A 150 2.10 -7.10 -12.27
N ALA A 151 3.11 -7.84 -11.82
CA ALA A 151 4.42 -7.94 -12.47
C ALA A 151 4.42 -8.96 -13.62
N ALA A 152 3.73 -10.08 -13.46
CA ALA A 152 3.56 -11.09 -14.50
C ALA A 152 2.29 -11.92 -14.28
N GLY A 153 1.76 -12.51 -15.35
CA GLY A 153 0.59 -13.38 -15.30
C GLY A 153 0.80 -14.64 -16.12
N VAL A 154 0.52 -15.81 -15.55
CA VAL A 154 0.50 -17.09 -16.25
C VAL A 154 -0.93 -17.62 -16.21
N ALA A 155 -1.55 -17.78 -17.37
CA ALA A 155 -2.93 -18.27 -17.47
C ALA A 155 -2.97 -19.61 -18.20
N GLY A 156 -3.28 -20.67 -17.47
CA GLY A 156 -3.62 -21.98 -18.02
C GLY A 156 -5.14 -22.11 -18.09
N VAL A 157 -5.75 -21.72 -19.21
CA VAL A 157 -7.23 -21.76 -19.38
C VAL A 157 -7.69 -22.64 -20.54
N GLU A 158 -6.78 -23.48 -21.07
CA GLU A 158 -7.00 -24.35 -22.23
C GLU A 158 -8.11 -25.39 -22.03
N ALA A 159 -8.37 -25.77 -20.78
CA ALA A 159 -9.40 -26.76 -20.47
C ALA A 159 -10.81 -26.31 -20.87
N ILE A 160 -11.11 -25.01 -20.80
CA ILE A 160 -12.42 -24.48 -21.23
C ILE A 160 -12.58 -24.67 -22.74
N GLU A 161 -11.53 -24.37 -23.50
CA GLU A 161 -11.53 -24.47 -24.97
C GLU A 161 -11.51 -25.92 -25.45
N THR A 162 -10.89 -26.82 -24.69
CA THR A 162 -10.70 -28.21 -25.09
C THR A 162 -11.87 -29.11 -24.68
N PHE A 163 -12.46 -28.89 -23.50
CA PHE A 163 -13.40 -29.84 -22.90
C PHE A 163 -14.86 -29.39 -22.89
N LEU A 164 -15.15 -28.10 -23.10
CA LEU A 164 -16.50 -27.63 -23.41
C LEU A 164 -16.78 -27.78 -24.91
N THR A 165 -16.78 -29.02 -25.38
CA THR A 165 -17.01 -29.33 -26.80
C THR A 165 -18.49 -29.14 -27.17
N PRO A 166 -18.80 -28.94 -28.46
CA PRO A 166 -20.18 -28.89 -28.94
C PRO A 166 -21.05 -30.06 -28.44
N GLU A 167 -20.50 -31.27 -28.42
CA GLU A 167 -21.20 -32.49 -28.01
C GLU A 167 -21.55 -32.46 -26.51
N TRP A 168 -20.65 -31.94 -25.67
CA TRP A 168 -20.92 -31.78 -24.24
C TRP A 168 -22.06 -30.79 -24.00
N ILE A 169 -22.01 -29.63 -24.66
CA ILE A 169 -23.01 -28.57 -24.48
C ILE A 169 -24.40 -29.01 -25.00
N GLN A 170 -24.45 -29.78 -26.10
CA GLN A 170 -25.70 -30.29 -26.67
C GLN A 170 -26.51 -31.16 -25.72
N GLN A 171 -25.88 -31.84 -24.76
CA GLN A 171 -26.58 -32.63 -23.73
C GLN A 171 -27.51 -31.76 -22.88
N PHE A 172 -27.21 -30.48 -22.77
CA PHE A 172 -27.99 -29.50 -22.00
C PHE A 172 -28.93 -28.67 -22.87
N LYS A 173 -29.23 -29.11 -24.12
CA LYS A 173 -30.16 -28.42 -25.03
C LYS A 173 -31.49 -28.08 -24.36
N CYS A 174 -32.08 -29.02 -23.62
CA CYS A 174 -33.35 -28.78 -22.91
C CYS A 174 -33.22 -27.67 -21.86
N LYS A 175 -32.12 -27.66 -21.08
CA LYS A 175 -31.87 -26.62 -20.07
C LYS A 175 -31.68 -25.25 -20.71
N ILE A 176 -30.84 -25.15 -21.74
CA ILE A 176 -30.61 -23.91 -22.52
C ILE A 176 -31.91 -23.40 -23.17
N SER A 177 -32.73 -24.31 -23.70
CA SER A 177 -34.00 -23.94 -24.35
C SER A 177 -35.08 -23.47 -23.38
N SER A 178 -34.99 -23.90 -22.12
CA SER A 178 -35.92 -23.51 -21.06
C SER A 178 -35.45 -22.32 -20.22
N SER A 179 -34.20 -21.87 -20.38
CA SER A 179 -33.61 -20.86 -19.51
C SER A 179 -34.21 -19.46 -19.75
N SER A 180 -34.21 -18.65 -18.69
CA SER A 180 -34.61 -17.23 -18.78
C SER A 180 -33.64 -16.41 -19.63
N ILE A 181 -32.35 -16.75 -19.57
CA ILE A 181 -31.26 -16.14 -20.31
C ILE A 181 -30.08 -17.10 -20.35
N LEU A 182 -29.35 -17.10 -21.46
CA LEU A 182 -28.09 -17.82 -21.64
C LEU A 182 -26.95 -16.80 -21.62
N MET A 183 -26.03 -16.91 -20.66
CA MET A 183 -24.77 -16.18 -20.71
C MET A 183 -23.67 -17.09 -21.25
N VAL A 184 -22.94 -16.61 -22.26
CA VAL A 184 -21.77 -17.29 -22.83
C VAL A 184 -20.53 -16.43 -22.66
N ASP A 185 -19.50 -17.05 -22.09
CA ASP A 185 -18.16 -16.50 -21.98
C ASP A 185 -17.42 -16.60 -23.32
N ALA A 186 -16.76 -15.53 -23.76
CA ALA A 186 -15.93 -15.54 -24.97
C ALA A 186 -14.71 -16.50 -24.90
N ASN A 187 -14.42 -17.09 -23.74
CA ASN A 187 -13.46 -18.18 -23.56
C ASN A 187 -13.82 -19.48 -24.30
N LEU A 188 -15.07 -19.66 -24.72
CA LEU A 188 -15.45 -20.84 -25.52
C LEU A 188 -14.77 -20.82 -26.89
N ASN A 189 -14.39 -22.00 -27.39
CA ASN A 189 -13.93 -22.13 -28.76
C ASN A 189 -15.07 -21.80 -29.76
N PRO A 190 -14.77 -21.36 -31.00
CA PRO A 190 -15.81 -20.90 -31.93
C PRO A 190 -16.93 -21.92 -32.23
N PRO A 191 -16.65 -23.23 -32.44
CA PRO A 191 -17.70 -24.24 -32.63
C PRO A 191 -18.64 -24.39 -31.43
N ALA A 192 -18.10 -24.43 -30.21
CA ALA A 192 -18.89 -24.55 -28.99
C ALA A 192 -19.74 -23.29 -28.74
N LEU A 193 -19.17 -22.11 -29.01
CA LEU A 193 -19.87 -20.83 -28.93
C LEU A 193 -21.03 -20.77 -29.94
N GLU A 194 -20.81 -21.20 -31.19
CA GLU A 194 -21.84 -21.21 -32.24
C GLU A 194 -22.99 -22.16 -31.89
N VAL A 195 -22.68 -23.39 -31.45
CA VAL A 195 -23.70 -24.36 -31.03
C VAL A 195 -24.51 -23.86 -29.84
N SER A 196 -23.86 -23.27 -28.84
CA SER A 196 -24.52 -22.67 -27.67
C SER A 196 -25.51 -21.58 -28.08
N CYS A 197 -25.05 -20.62 -28.89
CA CYS A 197 -25.86 -19.49 -29.34
C CYS A 197 -27.00 -19.94 -30.27
N LYS A 198 -26.74 -20.91 -31.15
CA LYS A 198 -27.75 -21.46 -32.07
C LYS A 198 -28.88 -22.15 -31.32
N MET A 199 -28.57 -22.97 -30.31
CA MET A 199 -29.61 -23.65 -29.50
C MET A 199 -30.49 -22.66 -28.74
N ALA A 200 -29.89 -21.58 -28.21
CA ALA A 200 -30.65 -20.50 -27.58
C ALA A 200 -31.51 -19.75 -28.60
N ALA A 201 -30.99 -19.47 -29.79
CA ALA A 201 -31.76 -18.81 -30.85
C ALA A 201 -32.94 -19.66 -31.35
N GLU A 202 -32.78 -20.98 -31.49
CA GLU A 202 -33.86 -21.93 -31.87
C GLU A 202 -35.05 -21.91 -30.89
N SER A 203 -34.80 -21.55 -29.63
CA SER A 203 -35.78 -21.53 -28.54
C SER A 203 -36.19 -20.11 -28.12
N ASN A 204 -35.72 -19.08 -28.84
CA ASN A 204 -35.89 -17.67 -28.51
C ASN A 204 -35.37 -17.29 -27.10
N THR A 205 -34.38 -18.03 -26.58
CA THR A 205 -33.67 -17.69 -25.34
C THR A 205 -32.73 -16.51 -25.60
N PRO A 206 -32.81 -15.41 -24.83
CA PRO A 206 -31.86 -14.30 -24.93
C PRO A 206 -30.42 -14.76 -24.66
N VAL A 207 -29.49 -14.33 -25.51
CA VAL A 207 -28.06 -14.64 -25.35
C VAL A 207 -27.30 -13.40 -24.91
N TRP A 208 -26.62 -13.51 -23.78
CA TRP A 208 -25.67 -12.54 -23.26
C TRP A 208 -24.25 -12.98 -23.61
N PHE A 209 -23.54 -12.20 -24.43
CA PHE A 209 -22.16 -12.43 -24.78
C PHE A 209 -21.25 -11.60 -23.87
N GLU A 210 -20.44 -12.27 -23.06
CA GLU A 210 -19.48 -11.62 -22.17
C GLU A 210 -18.06 -11.74 -22.74
N PRO A 211 -17.47 -10.64 -23.21
CA PRO A 211 -16.04 -10.59 -23.51
C PRO A 211 -15.21 -10.83 -22.24
N VAL A 212 -14.04 -11.42 -22.42
CA VAL A 212 -13.10 -11.70 -21.31
C VAL A 212 -11.68 -11.23 -21.58
N SER A 213 -11.43 -10.80 -22.82
CA SER A 213 -10.21 -10.11 -23.26
C SER A 213 -10.43 -9.56 -24.66
N VAL A 214 -9.63 -8.55 -25.03
CA VAL A 214 -9.61 -7.97 -26.38
C VAL A 214 -9.38 -9.03 -27.46
N ALA A 215 -8.56 -10.04 -27.19
CA ALA A 215 -8.30 -11.12 -28.15
C ALA A 215 -9.51 -12.05 -28.33
N LYS A 216 -10.17 -12.41 -27.24
CA LYS A 216 -11.29 -13.35 -27.24
C LYS A 216 -12.61 -12.68 -27.65
N SER A 217 -12.77 -11.38 -27.44
CA SER A 217 -13.94 -10.61 -27.88
C SER A 217 -14.16 -10.72 -29.40
N ARG A 218 -13.09 -10.86 -30.19
CA ARG A 218 -13.13 -11.06 -31.66
C ARG A 218 -13.92 -12.31 -32.07
N ARG A 219 -14.09 -13.31 -31.19
CA ARG A 219 -14.90 -14.51 -31.45
C ARG A 219 -16.38 -14.19 -31.68
N ILE A 220 -16.84 -12.97 -31.38
CA ILE A 220 -18.19 -12.54 -31.70
C ILE A 220 -18.52 -12.65 -33.21
N ALA A 221 -17.51 -12.61 -34.10
CA ALA A 221 -17.72 -12.67 -35.54
C ALA A 221 -18.53 -13.88 -36.01
N SER A 222 -18.41 -15.04 -35.34
CA SER A 222 -19.16 -16.25 -35.71
C SER A 222 -20.59 -16.26 -35.16
N VAL A 223 -20.89 -15.46 -34.13
CA VAL A 223 -22.14 -15.56 -33.37
C VAL A 223 -22.96 -14.27 -33.26
N ALA A 224 -22.47 -13.13 -33.77
CA ALA A 224 -23.10 -11.81 -33.62
C ALA A 224 -24.61 -11.79 -33.91
N LYS A 225 -25.05 -12.53 -34.93
CA LYS A 225 -26.46 -12.65 -35.34
C LYS A 225 -27.37 -13.31 -34.29
N TYR A 226 -26.81 -14.03 -33.33
CA TYR A 226 -27.53 -14.71 -32.25
C TYR A 226 -27.49 -13.92 -30.93
N ILE A 227 -26.60 -12.93 -30.81
CA ILE A 227 -26.36 -12.21 -29.56
C ILE A 227 -27.48 -11.19 -29.32
N THR A 228 -28.07 -11.23 -28.12
CA THR A 228 -29.09 -10.28 -27.70
C THR A 228 -28.47 -9.11 -26.95
N LEU A 229 -27.60 -9.41 -25.97
CA LEU A 229 -26.87 -8.41 -25.19
C LEU A 229 -25.37 -8.70 -25.23
N ALA A 230 -24.55 -7.65 -25.28
CA ALA A 230 -23.12 -7.75 -25.09
C ALA A 230 -22.64 -6.63 -24.16
N SER A 231 -21.67 -6.93 -23.29
CA SER A 231 -21.13 -5.97 -22.31
C SER A 231 -19.63 -5.74 -22.44
N PRO A 232 -19.14 -5.21 -23.58
CA PRO A 232 -17.73 -4.92 -23.73
C PRO A 232 -17.28 -3.72 -22.89
N ASN A 233 -16.01 -3.71 -22.48
CA ASN A 233 -15.31 -2.47 -22.16
C ASN A 233 -14.93 -1.70 -23.44
N GLU A 234 -14.30 -0.53 -23.30
CA GLU A 234 -13.93 0.34 -24.43
C GLU A 234 -13.04 -0.36 -25.46
N ASP A 235 -12.00 -1.08 -25.02
CA ASP A 235 -11.05 -1.75 -25.90
C ASP A 235 -11.65 -3.00 -26.57
N GLU A 236 -12.45 -3.76 -25.83
CA GLU A 236 -13.18 -4.91 -26.34
C GLU A 236 -14.19 -4.50 -27.39
N LEU A 237 -14.90 -3.38 -27.17
CA LEU A 237 -15.86 -2.82 -28.12
C LEU A 237 -15.17 -2.48 -29.44
N VAL A 238 -14.02 -1.80 -29.38
CA VAL A 238 -13.20 -1.47 -30.55
C VAL A 238 -12.79 -2.74 -31.30
N ALA A 239 -12.26 -3.75 -30.60
CA ALA A 239 -11.85 -5.01 -31.22
C ALA A 239 -13.02 -5.79 -31.84
N MET A 240 -14.18 -5.83 -31.19
CA MET A 240 -15.39 -6.44 -31.72
C MET A 240 -15.87 -5.71 -32.97
N ALA A 241 -15.88 -4.37 -32.96
CA ALA A 241 -16.32 -3.56 -34.09
C ALA A 241 -15.38 -3.72 -35.29
N ASN A 242 -14.06 -3.73 -35.09
CA ASN A 242 -13.08 -3.97 -36.15
C ASN A 242 -13.26 -5.36 -36.76
N THR A 243 -13.44 -6.39 -35.92
CA THR A 243 -13.63 -7.76 -36.40
C THR A 243 -14.91 -7.90 -37.23
N LEU A 244 -16.01 -7.27 -36.79
CA LEU A 244 -17.28 -7.29 -37.53
C LEU A 244 -17.27 -6.43 -38.80
N SER A 245 -16.36 -5.47 -38.89
CA SER A 245 -16.17 -4.60 -40.06
C SER A 245 -15.17 -5.17 -41.07
N GLY A 246 -14.39 -6.19 -40.70
CA GLY A 246 -13.39 -6.81 -41.57
C GLY A 246 -12.08 -6.01 -41.72
N GLY A 247 -11.77 -5.12 -40.77
CA GLY A 247 -10.54 -4.32 -40.77
C GLY A 247 -10.39 -3.42 -39.54
N ASP A 248 -9.19 -2.88 -39.31
CA ASP A 248 -8.86 -2.01 -38.18
C ASP A 248 -9.28 -0.56 -38.42
N ILE A 249 -10.59 -0.31 -38.36
CA ILE A 249 -11.22 1.00 -38.63
C ILE A 249 -11.24 1.89 -37.37
N PHE A 250 -11.39 1.27 -36.20
CA PHE A 250 -11.51 1.92 -34.91
C PHE A 250 -10.22 1.71 -34.09
N HIS A 251 -9.86 2.70 -33.28
CA HIS A 251 -8.66 2.68 -32.45
C HIS A 251 -9.02 2.84 -30.96
N PRO A 252 -8.22 2.26 -30.04
CA PRO A 252 -8.36 2.49 -28.60
C PRO A 252 -8.33 3.98 -28.24
N ILE A 253 -9.05 4.37 -27.20
CA ILE A 253 -9.15 5.77 -26.76
C ILE A 253 -7.95 6.10 -25.86
N GLU A 254 -7.10 7.03 -26.30
CA GLU A 254 -6.05 7.63 -25.45
C GLU A 254 -6.67 8.69 -24.53
N ARG A 255 -6.85 8.37 -23.25
CA ARG A 255 -7.29 9.32 -22.23
C ARG A 255 -6.13 10.27 -21.86
N ASN A 256 -6.21 11.54 -22.27
CA ASN A 256 -5.23 12.57 -21.88
C ASN A 256 -5.65 13.26 -20.57
N ASP A 257 -4.77 13.31 -19.57
CA ASP A 257 -4.97 13.84 -18.20
C ASP A 257 -5.35 15.34 -18.09
N GLY A 258 -5.63 16.03 -19.20
CA GLY A 258 -5.82 17.49 -19.25
C GLY A 258 -7.03 18.00 -20.02
N ARG A 259 -7.91 17.14 -20.56
CA ARG A 259 -9.18 17.58 -21.17
C ARG A 259 -10.38 17.09 -20.38
N ASP A 260 -11.43 17.91 -20.41
CA ASP A 260 -12.73 17.65 -19.81
C ASP A 260 -13.34 16.38 -20.45
N ASN A 261 -13.07 15.21 -19.86
CA ASN A 261 -13.55 13.89 -20.31
C ASN A 261 -15.05 13.71 -19.99
N SER A 262 -15.88 14.61 -20.51
CA SER A 262 -17.33 14.51 -20.35
C SER A 262 -17.86 13.20 -20.96
N SER A 263 -18.90 12.61 -20.37
CA SER A 263 -19.52 11.38 -20.89
C SER A 263 -20.09 11.56 -22.30
N GLU A 264 -20.46 12.78 -22.69
CA GLU A 264 -20.85 13.10 -24.07
C GLU A 264 -19.67 12.92 -25.04
N PHE A 265 -18.47 13.38 -24.68
CA PHE A 265 -17.28 13.23 -25.52
C PHE A 265 -16.90 11.75 -25.72
N LEU A 266 -16.88 10.98 -24.63
CA LEU A 266 -16.65 9.53 -24.69
C LEU A 266 -17.70 8.83 -25.56
N PHE A 267 -18.97 9.20 -25.42
CA PHE A 267 -20.03 8.66 -26.26
C PHE A 267 -19.82 8.96 -27.74
N GLN A 268 -19.46 10.20 -28.12
CA GLN A 268 -19.22 10.53 -29.53
C GLN A 268 -18.05 9.74 -30.14
N MET A 269 -17.00 9.46 -29.35
CA MET A 269 -15.86 8.65 -29.79
C MET A 269 -16.22 7.18 -29.98
N LEU A 270 -16.99 6.59 -29.06
CA LEU A 270 -17.36 5.16 -29.09
C LEU A 270 -18.56 4.86 -29.98
N LYS A 271 -19.42 5.85 -30.24
CA LYS A 271 -20.66 5.74 -31.01
C LYS A 271 -20.51 5.01 -32.36
N PRO A 272 -19.48 5.26 -33.19
CA PRO A 272 -19.30 4.53 -34.44
C PRO A 272 -19.10 3.02 -34.23
N ALA A 273 -18.29 2.62 -33.25
CA ALA A 273 -18.05 1.21 -32.91
C ALA A 273 -19.33 0.55 -32.34
N ILE A 274 -20.05 1.25 -31.45
CA ILE A 274 -21.36 0.82 -30.93
C ILE A 274 -22.34 0.56 -32.08
N TRP A 275 -22.38 1.46 -33.07
CA TRP A 275 -23.27 1.35 -34.21
C TRP A 275 -23.00 0.11 -35.06
N VAL A 276 -21.73 -0.25 -35.29
CA VAL A 276 -21.35 -1.46 -36.03
C VAL A 276 -21.93 -2.71 -35.39
N LEU A 277 -21.81 -2.84 -34.06
CA LEU A 277 -22.35 -3.98 -33.32
C LEU A 277 -23.87 -4.09 -33.49
N LEU A 278 -24.58 -2.97 -33.37
CA LEU A 278 -26.03 -2.90 -33.53
C LEU A 278 -26.48 -3.22 -34.97
N GLU A 279 -25.76 -2.74 -35.98
CA GLU A 279 -26.02 -3.07 -37.39
C GLU A 279 -25.80 -4.55 -37.71
N LYS A 280 -24.91 -5.23 -36.97
CA LYS A 280 -24.57 -6.64 -37.17
C LYS A 280 -25.50 -7.60 -36.41
N GLY A 281 -26.60 -7.10 -35.86
CA GLY A 281 -27.70 -7.88 -35.29
C GLY A 281 -27.74 -7.94 -33.77
N ILE A 282 -26.78 -7.33 -33.07
CA ILE A 282 -26.79 -7.24 -31.61
C ILE A 282 -27.88 -6.26 -31.17
N LYS A 283 -28.80 -6.67 -30.30
CA LYS A 283 -29.96 -5.84 -29.95
C LYS A 283 -29.62 -4.72 -28.96
N THR A 284 -28.80 -5.04 -27.96
CA THR A 284 -28.40 -4.11 -26.89
C THR A 284 -26.90 -4.22 -26.62
N VAL A 285 -26.20 -3.09 -26.56
CA VAL A 285 -24.78 -3.01 -26.19
C VAL A 285 -24.64 -2.23 -24.89
N ILE A 286 -23.98 -2.83 -23.90
CA ILE A 286 -23.76 -2.26 -22.57
C ILE A 286 -22.27 -1.97 -22.43
N VAL A 287 -21.84 -0.74 -22.75
CA VAL A 287 -20.42 -0.40 -22.74
C VAL A 287 -20.00 0.01 -21.33
N THR A 288 -19.01 -0.68 -20.76
CA THR A 288 -18.47 -0.36 -19.43
C THR A 288 -17.34 0.67 -19.54
N LEU A 289 -17.39 1.73 -18.72
CA LEU A 289 -16.48 2.88 -18.80
C LEU A 289 -15.67 3.09 -17.50
N GLY A 290 -15.56 2.05 -16.67
CA GLY A 290 -14.91 2.13 -15.36
C GLY A 290 -15.59 3.14 -14.43
N SER A 291 -14.83 4.13 -13.94
CA SER A 291 -15.32 5.19 -13.06
C SER A 291 -16.37 6.10 -13.69
N ASP A 292 -16.47 6.12 -15.03
CA ASP A 292 -17.43 6.96 -15.74
C ASP A 292 -18.80 6.29 -15.87
N GLY A 293 -18.95 5.03 -15.44
CA GLY A 293 -20.23 4.31 -15.44
C GLY A 293 -20.45 3.45 -16.68
N VAL A 294 -21.68 3.46 -17.22
CA VAL A 294 -22.11 2.54 -18.28
C VAL A 294 -22.93 3.26 -19.35
N PHE A 295 -22.67 2.96 -20.63
CA PHE A 295 -23.58 3.30 -21.73
C PHE A 295 -24.47 2.12 -22.07
N LEU A 296 -25.79 2.33 -22.02
CA LEU A 296 -26.78 1.38 -22.51
C LEU A 296 -27.27 1.84 -23.89
N CYS A 297 -26.97 1.07 -24.94
CA CYS A 297 -27.23 1.45 -26.33
C CYS A 297 -28.11 0.43 -27.06
N SER A 298 -29.04 0.90 -27.90
CA SER A 298 -29.90 0.06 -28.75
C SER A 298 -30.36 0.77 -30.03
N LYS A 299 -30.88 0.00 -31.00
CA LYS A 299 -31.43 0.52 -32.26
C LYS A 299 -32.93 0.86 -32.10
N GLY A 300 -33.30 2.14 -32.21
CA GLY A 300 -34.69 2.64 -32.26
C GLY A 300 -35.31 2.97 -30.89
N GLY A 301 -35.82 4.20 -30.73
CA GLY A 301 -36.30 4.76 -29.44
C GLY A 301 -37.76 4.50 -29.03
N SER A 302 -38.50 3.55 -29.65
CA SER A 302 -39.93 3.37 -29.38
C SER A 302 -40.27 2.30 -28.31
N SER A 303 -39.37 1.38 -27.97
CA SER A 303 -39.67 0.27 -27.05
C SER A 303 -39.35 0.55 -25.57
N PHE A 304 -38.42 1.45 -25.26
CA PHE A 304 -38.09 1.80 -23.87
C PHE A 304 -39.09 2.78 -23.23
N LYS A 305 -39.90 3.50 -24.02
CA LYS A 305 -40.77 4.59 -23.54
C LYS A 305 -42.24 4.24 -23.28
N ARG A 306 -42.69 2.99 -23.49
CA ARG A 306 -44.07 2.57 -23.14
C ARG A 306 -44.17 1.09 -22.75
N SER A 307 -43.97 0.80 -21.47
CA SER A 307 -44.71 -0.25 -20.77
C SER A 307 -45.25 0.33 -19.47
N GLY A 308 -46.36 1.07 -19.62
CA GLY A 308 -47.13 1.57 -18.49
C GLY A 308 -47.70 0.42 -17.67
N LEU A 309 -47.66 0.60 -16.34
CA LEU A 309 -48.56 0.04 -15.34
C LEU A 309 -49.29 -1.26 -15.72
N GLY A 310 -48.65 -2.38 -15.41
CA GLY A 310 -49.34 -3.63 -15.11
C GLY A 310 -48.97 -4.05 -13.69
N GLN A 311 -49.95 -4.11 -12.79
CA GLN A 311 -49.80 -4.63 -11.43
C GLN A 311 -49.18 -6.04 -11.46
N PHE A 312 -47.89 -6.13 -11.20
CA PHE A 312 -47.25 -7.33 -10.69
C PHE A 312 -46.49 -6.91 -9.43
N LYS A 313 -46.69 -7.64 -8.33
CA LYS A 313 -45.92 -7.48 -7.09
C LYS A 313 -44.79 -8.52 -7.09
N PRO A 314 -43.60 -8.25 -7.64
CA PRO A 314 -42.40 -8.95 -7.22
C PRO A 314 -41.89 -8.25 -5.95
N THR A 315 -42.10 -8.88 -4.79
CA THR A 315 -41.42 -8.55 -3.54
C THR A 315 -39.99 -9.08 -3.64
N GLY A 316 -38.98 -8.22 -3.78
CA GLY A 316 -37.60 -8.67 -3.96
C GLY A 316 -36.53 -7.60 -3.74
N PHE A 317 -35.36 -8.06 -3.30
CA PHE A 317 -34.16 -7.27 -2.98
C PHE A 317 -33.70 -6.37 -4.15
N SER A 318 -33.78 -6.84 -5.40
CA SER A 318 -33.38 -6.08 -6.59
C SER A 318 -34.23 -4.82 -6.85
N ARG A 319 -35.51 -4.81 -6.46
CA ARG A 319 -36.35 -3.60 -6.61
C ARG A 319 -35.98 -2.54 -5.58
N GLN A 320 -35.70 -2.94 -4.34
CA GLN A 320 -35.26 -2.03 -3.27
C GLN A 320 -33.92 -1.37 -3.64
N LEU A 321 -32.99 -2.14 -4.22
CA LEU A 321 -31.73 -1.62 -4.76
C LEU A 321 -31.94 -0.57 -5.86
N TYR A 322 -32.85 -0.84 -6.80
CA TYR A 322 -33.16 0.09 -7.87
C TYR A 322 -33.79 1.40 -7.37
N GLU A 323 -34.72 1.33 -6.42
CA GLU A 323 -35.38 2.52 -5.85
C GLU A 323 -34.37 3.42 -5.12
N ILE A 324 -33.40 2.84 -4.41
CA ILE A 324 -32.27 3.56 -3.78
C ILE A 324 -31.38 4.22 -4.84
N MET A 325 -31.05 3.50 -5.92
CA MET A 325 -30.11 3.97 -6.93
C MET A 325 -30.64 5.19 -7.71
N ILE A 326 -31.93 5.19 -8.10
CA ILE A 326 -32.53 6.33 -8.81
C ILE A 326 -32.65 7.58 -7.94
N SER A 327 -32.82 7.44 -6.62
CA SER A 327 -32.80 8.61 -5.74
C SER A 327 -31.41 9.25 -5.66
N SER A 328 -30.34 8.49 -5.89
CA SER A 328 -28.96 8.96 -5.73
C SER A 328 -28.36 9.55 -7.01
N CYS A 329 -28.72 9.06 -8.21
CA CYS A 329 -28.16 9.53 -9.48
C CYS A 329 -29.17 9.44 -10.65
N PRO A 330 -29.70 10.57 -11.18
CA PRO A 330 -30.59 10.54 -12.34
C PRO A 330 -29.82 10.23 -13.65
N PRO A 331 -30.34 9.38 -14.55
CA PRO A 331 -29.67 9.02 -15.79
C PRO A 331 -29.66 10.16 -16.83
N ASN A 332 -28.53 10.31 -17.53
CA ASN A 332 -28.36 11.26 -18.63
C ASN A 332 -28.77 10.63 -19.96
N TRP A 333 -29.58 11.32 -20.74
CA TRP A 333 -30.14 10.81 -21.99
C TRP A 333 -29.38 11.39 -23.19
N PHE A 334 -28.87 10.53 -24.08
CA PHE A 334 -28.16 10.94 -25.29
C PHE A 334 -28.96 10.56 -26.55
N SER A 335 -29.19 11.53 -27.45
CA SER A 335 -29.83 11.30 -28.74
C SER A 335 -29.09 12.06 -29.85
N GLY A 336 -28.58 11.36 -30.86
CA GLY A 336 -27.82 11.97 -31.96
C GLY A 336 -28.56 11.90 -33.31
N PRO A 337 -28.63 12.99 -34.11
CA PRO A 337 -29.12 12.94 -35.49
C PRO A 337 -28.00 12.56 -36.48
N MET A 338 -28.32 11.77 -37.51
CA MET A 338 -27.53 11.69 -38.74
C MET A 338 -28.21 12.48 -39.86
N LYS A 339 -27.44 13.32 -40.55
CA LYS A 339 -27.82 13.84 -41.87
C LYS A 339 -27.57 12.73 -42.90
N SER A 340 -28.58 12.53 -43.74
CA SER A 340 -28.68 11.65 -44.91
C SER A 340 -29.12 10.19 -44.66
N GLN A 341 -30.29 9.90 -45.26
CA GLN A 341 -30.97 8.62 -45.52
C GLN A 341 -31.67 7.89 -44.35
N ARG A 342 -32.82 7.30 -44.68
CA ARG A 342 -33.95 6.98 -43.80
C ARG A 342 -33.67 5.80 -42.86
N SER A 343 -34.09 6.00 -41.61
CA SER A 343 -34.46 5.05 -40.54
C SER A 343 -33.38 4.13 -39.94
N SER A 344 -32.66 4.64 -38.94
CA SER A 344 -32.60 4.00 -37.61
C SER A 344 -31.91 4.93 -36.61
N HIS A 345 -32.63 5.34 -35.56
CA HIS A 345 -32.08 6.22 -34.53
C HIS A 345 -31.35 5.38 -33.46
N LEU A 346 -30.08 5.69 -33.18
CA LEU A 346 -29.37 5.16 -32.01
C LEU A 346 -29.99 5.73 -30.74
N PHE A 347 -30.44 4.84 -29.85
CA PHE A 347 -30.83 5.18 -28.49
C PHE A 347 -29.66 4.88 -27.56
N ALA A 348 -29.26 5.86 -26.74
CA ALA A 348 -28.22 5.66 -25.74
C ALA A 348 -28.58 6.36 -24.42
N VAL A 349 -28.32 5.68 -23.32
CA VAL A 349 -28.47 6.21 -21.96
C VAL A 349 -27.17 6.02 -21.21
N HIS A 350 -26.75 7.07 -20.51
CA HIS A 350 -25.60 7.02 -19.62
C HIS A 350 -26.07 6.91 -18.18
N LEU A 351 -25.59 5.85 -17.53
CA LEU A 351 -25.80 5.59 -16.11
C LEU A 351 -24.44 5.78 -15.43
N PRO A 352 -24.24 6.86 -14.65
CA PRO A 352 -22.96 7.13 -14.00
C PRO A 352 -22.64 6.06 -12.95
N ALA A 353 -21.34 5.84 -12.69
CA ALA A 353 -20.92 5.01 -11.57
C ALA A 353 -21.32 5.67 -10.25
N LEU A 354 -21.57 4.86 -9.22
CA LEU A 354 -21.80 5.37 -7.88
C LEU A 354 -20.45 5.70 -7.22
N PRO A 355 -20.35 6.81 -6.45
CA PRO A 355 -19.19 7.07 -5.61
C PRO A 355 -18.91 5.86 -4.71
N ALA A 356 -17.65 5.42 -4.65
CA ALA A 356 -17.28 4.23 -3.91
C ALA A 356 -15.89 4.37 -3.27
N SER A 357 -15.73 3.83 -2.05
CA SER A 357 -14.43 3.73 -1.40
C SER A 357 -13.69 2.51 -1.96
N VAL A 358 -12.91 2.73 -3.02
CA VAL A 358 -12.29 1.64 -3.79
C VAL A 358 -11.27 0.89 -2.94
N VAL A 359 -11.61 -0.36 -2.60
CA VAL A 359 -10.72 -1.35 -1.97
C VAL A 359 -10.01 -2.19 -3.04
N ARG A 360 -10.74 -2.61 -4.08
CA ARG A 360 -10.21 -3.42 -5.19
C ARG A 360 -11.09 -3.27 -6.44
N LEU A 361 -10.51 -3.15 -7.62
CA LEU A 361 -11.29 -3.01 -8.88
C LEU A 361 -11.71 -4.37 -9.51
N ILE A 362 -11.14 -5.48 -9.05
CA ILE A 362 -11.33 -6.81 -9.65
C ILE A 362 -12.72 -7.36 -9.32
N GLY A 363 -13.44 -7.84 -10.34
CA GLY A 363 -14.79 -8.41 -10.21
C GLY A 363 -15.93 -7.39 -10.30
N ALA A 364 -15.63 -6.10 -10.45
CA ALA A 364 -16.65 -5.06 -10.61
C ALA A 364 -17.49 -5.25 -11.89
N GLY A 365 -16.84 -5.57 -13.01
CA GLY A 365 -17.51 -5.92 -14.28
C GLY A 365 -18.38 -7.18 -14.14
N ASP A 366 -17.83 -8.25 -13.54
CA ASP A 366 -18.57 -9.50 -13.30
C ASP A 366 -19.82 -9.26 -12.43
N CYS A 367 -19.72 -8.42 -11.40
CA CYS A 367 -20.85 -8.06 -10.55
C CYS A 367 -21.85 -7.13 -11.24
N LEU A 368 -21.40 -6.24 -12.14
CA LEU A 368 -22.29 -5.44 -13.00
C LEU A 368 -23.17 -6.37 -13.86
N VAL A 369 -22.54 -7.34 -14.51
CA VAL A 369 -23.23 -8.32 -15.37
C VAL A 369 -24.14 -9.22 -14.53
N GLY A 370 -23.62 -9.82 -13.46
CA GLY A 370 -24.38 -10.69 -12.56
C GLY A 370 -25.59 -10.01 -11.91
N GLY A 371 -25.43 -8.77 -11.45
CA GLY A 371 -26.52 -7.97 -10.90
C GLY A 371 -27.57 -7.60 -11.94
N THR A 372 -27.15 -7.32 -13.17
CA THR A 372 -28.04 -7.05 -14.29
C THR A 372 -28.84 -8.30 -14.66
N ILE A 373 -28.18 -9.43 -14.86
CA ILE A 373 -28.84 -10.69 -15.23
C ILE A 373 -29.81 -11.16 -14.13
N ALA A 374 -29.39 -11.13 -12.86
CA ALA A 374 -30.25 -11.50 -11.74
C ALA A 374 -31.54 -10.65 -11.68
N SER A 375 -31.42 -9.36 -11.98
CA SER A 375 -32.56 -8.43 -12.00
C SER A 375 -33.49 -8.64 -13.19
N ILE A 376 -32.95 -8.98 -14.37
CA ILE A 376 -33.73 -9.40 -15.54
C ILE A 376 -34.52 -10.68 -15.19
N CYS A 377 -33.88 -11.66 -14.56
CA CYS A 377 -34.54 -12.89 -14.10
C CYS A 377 -35.63 -12.61 -13.05
N ALA A 378 -35.45 -11.57 -12.22
CA ALA A 378 -36.46 -11.08 -11.28
C ALA A 378 -37.59 -10.26 -11.93
N GLY A 379 -37.55 -10.06 -13.26
CA GLY A 379 -38.59 -9.40 -14.04
C GLY A 379 -38.44 -7.88 -14.20
N LEU A 380 -37.27 -7.31 -13.89
CA LEU A 380 -36.97 -5.91 -14.17
C LEU A 380 -36.65 -5.72 -15.65
N ASP A 381 -36.99 -4.56 -16.21
CA ASP A 381 -36.54 -4.19 -17.55
C ASP A 381 -35.02 -3.92 -17.58
N VAL A 382 -34.45 -3.85 -18.78
CA VAL A 382 -32.99 -3.78 -18.99
C VAL A 382 -32.38 -2.56 -18.32
N MET A 383 -33.03 -1.39 -18.39
CA MET A 383 -32.49 -0.15 -17.80
C MET A 383 -32.42 -0.26 -16.28
N ARG A 384 -33.50 -0.74 -15.65
CA ARG A 384 -33.53 -0.97 -14.20
C ARG A 384 -32.54 -2.04 -13.76
N SER A 385 -32.35 -3.05 -14.61
CA SER A 385 -31.43 -4.14 -14.32
C SER A 385 -29.98 -3.67 -14.36
N VAL A 386 -29.58 -2.85 -15.35
CA VAL A 386 -28.23 -2.25 -15.39
C VAL A 386 -27.97 -1.38 -14.17
N ALA A 387 -28.97 -0.65 -13.69
CA ALA A 387 -28.87 0.12 -12.46
C ALA A 387 -28.55 -0.74 -11.22
N VAL A 388 -29.21 -1.89 -11.08
CA VAL A 388 -28.89 -2.87 -10.02
C VAL A 388 -27.49 -3.45 -10.22
N GLY A 389 -27.08 -3.68 -11.48
CA GLY A 389 -25.71 -4.06 -11.80
C GLY A 389 -24.68 -3.03 -11.32
N ILE A 390 -24.90 -1.74 -11.54
CA ILE A 390 -24.00 -0.67 -11.06
C ILE A 390 -23.89 -0.69 -9.53
N ALA A 391 -25.01 -0.91 -8.83
CA ALA A 391 -25.00 -1.07 -7.38
C ALA A 391 -24.21 -2.30 -6.92
N ALA A 392 -24.35 -3.43 -7.63
CA ALA A 392 -23.57 -4.64 -7.37
C ALA A 392 -22.07 -4.42 -7.64
N ALA A 393 -21.72 -3.65 -8.67
CA ALA A 393 -20.35 -3.24 -8.98
C ALA A 393 -19.76 -2.33 -7.90
N LYS A 394 -20.53 -1.35 -7.37
CA LYS A 394 -20.12 -0.56 -6.19
C LYS A 394 -19.78 -1.45 -5.00
N ALA A 395 -20.69 -2.37 -4.66
CA ALA A 395 -20.46 -3.28 -3.54
C ALA A 395 -19.22 -4.18 -3.75
N ALA A 396 -18.94 -4.56 -5.01
CA ALA A 396 -17.75 -5.31 -5.37
C ALA A 396 -16.47 -4.49 -5.19
N VAL A 397 -16.44 -3.21 -5.61
CA VAL A 397 -15.23 -2.39 -5.47
C VAL A 397 -14.90 -2.02 -4.03
N GLU A 398 -15.89 -2.04 -3.13
CA GLU A 398 -15.74 -1.83 -1.69
C GLU A 398 -15.43 -3.14 -0.92
N SER A 399 -15.37 -4.28 -1.63
CA SER A 399 -15.11 -5.61 -1.07
C SER A 399 -13.67 -6.08 -1.34
N LYS A 400 -13.18 -7.00 -0.49
CA LYS A 400 -11.89 -7.68 -0.68
C LYS A 400 -11.98 -8.90 -1.61
N THR A 401 -13.20 -9.36 -1.92
CA THR A 401 -13.49 -10.53 -2.78
C THR A 401 -14.10 -10.09 -4.10
N ASN A 402 -13.84 -10.83 -5.19
CA ASN A 402 -14.36 -10.54 -6.54
C ASN A 402 -15.90 -10.43 -6.56
N VAL A 403 -16.58 -11.23 -5.73
CA VAL A 403 -18.01 -11.10 -5.44
C VAL A 403 -18.18 -10.89 -3.93
N PRO A 404 -18.85 -9.83 -3.47
CA PRO A 404 -19.10 -9.59 -2.03
C PRO A 404 -19.73 -10.80 -1.34
N PRO A 405 -19.41 -11.08 -0.07
CA PRO A 405 -20.02 -12.20 0.66
C PRO A 405 -21.52 -11.99 0.88
N GLU A 406 -21.95 -10.74 1.11
CA GLU A 406 -23.34 -10.32 1.26
C GLU A 406 -23.55 -8.97 0.56
N PHE A 407 -24.70 -8.79 -0.09
CA PHE A 407 -25.14 -7.46 -0.55
C PHE A 407 -26.03 -6.85 0.53
N ARG A 408 -25.69 -5.65 1.01
CA ARG A 408 -26.44 -4.94 2.07
C ARG A 408 -27.00 -3.62 1.55
N LEU A 409 -28.31 -3.43 1.71
CA LEU A 409 -29.02 -2.23 1.20
C LEU A 409 -28.52 -0.93 1.85
N ALA A 410 -28.23 -0.95 3.16
CA ALA A 410 -27.77 0.23 3.89
C ALA A 410 -26.41 0.75 3.39
N THR A 411 -25.48 -0.17 3.11
CA THR A 411 -24.11 0.15 2.66
C THR A 411 -24.07 0.65 1.22
N ILE A 412 -25.03 0.24 0.40
CA ILE A 412 -25.19 0.71 -0.99
C ILE A 412 -25.87 2.10 -1.03
N ALA A 413 -26.56 2.51 0.05
CA ALA A 413 -27.31 3.77 0.15
C ALA A 413 -26.56 4.93 0.84
N GLU A 414 -25.47 4.66 1.58
CA GLU A 414 -24.66 5.68 2.24
C GLU A 414 -23.76 6.39 1.20
N ASP A 415 -24.15 7.62 0.81
CA ASP A 415 -23.27 8.80 0.67
C ASP A 415 -24.03 10.01 0.09
N GLN A 416 -24.64 10.78 1.00
CA GLN A 416 -25.01 12.19 0.82
C GLN A 416 -24.61 12.92 2.11
N GLU A 417 -23.33 13.20 2.29
CA GLU A 417 -22.91 14.26 3.21
C GLU A 417 -21.91 15.19 2.50
N SER A 418 -22.46 16.20 1.83
CA SER A 418 -21.76 17.47 1.64
C SER A 418 -21.83 18.28 2.95
N PRO A 419 -20.79 19.08 3.28
CA PRO A 419 -20.65 19.72 4.58
C PRO A 419 -21.45 21.02 4.64
N ILE A 420 -22.62 21.02 5.26
CA ILE A 420 -23.27 22.19 5.89
C ILE A 420 -24.39 21.63 6.79
N ASN A 421 -24.45 22.13 8.02
CA ASN A 421 -25.41 21.84 9.11
C ASN A 421 -24.97 20.79 10.14
N SER A 422 -24.06 21.23 11.01
CA SER A 422 -24.18 20.90 12.42
C SER A 422 -25.54 21.35 12.98
N SER A 423 -26.13 20.50 13.82
CA SER A 423 -27.29 20.71 14.71
C SER A 423 -28.65 20.20 14.21
N ILE A 424 -29.05 19.00 14.66
CA ILE A 424 -30.07 18.79 15.71
C ILE A 424 -30.12 17.29 16.07
N THR A 425 -29.93 17.07 17.37
CA THR A 425 -30.07 15.83 18.14
C THR A 425 -31.38 15.06 17.96
N LEU A 426 -31.28 13.73 17.98
CA LEU A 426 -32.23 12.87 18.72
C LEU A 426 -31.45 11.86 19.58
N LYS A 427 -31.32 12.22 20.85
CA LYS A 427 -30.93 11.35 21.96
C LYS A 427 -32.03 10.33 22.20
N VAL A 428 -31.69 9.05 22.27
CA VAL A 428 -32.29 8.14 23.26
C VAL A 428 -31.15 7.55 24.09
N LYS A 429 -31.09 8.00 25.34
CA LYS A 429 -30.30 7.41 26.43
C LYS A 429 -30.87 6.02 26.73
N VAL A 430 -30.02 4.99 26.81
CA VAL A 430 -30.05 4.03 27.91
C VAL A 430 -28.63 3.84 28.42
N THR A 431 -28.55 3.83 29.74
CA THR A 431 -27.42 4.10 30.62
C THR A 431 -26.50 2.90 30.80
N VAL A 432 -25.24 3.21 31.11
CA VAL A 432 -24.21 2.36 31.72
C VAL A 432 -24.78 1.34 32.72
N LEU A 433 -24.37 0.06 32.58
CA LEU A 433 -24.17 -0.88 33.68
C LEU A 433 -23.26 -2.04 33.24
N SER A 434 -22.08 -2.10 33.86
CA SER A 434 -21.34 -3.28 34.36
C SER A 434 -21.34 -4.62 33.60
N ARG A 435 -20.14 -5.22 33.50
CA ARG A 435 -19.85 -6.67 33.45
C ARG A 435 -21.07 -7.54 33.85
N PRO A 436 -21.59 -8.40 32.95
CA PRO A 436 -21.18 -9.80 32.98
C PRO A 436 -21.33 -10.53 31.62
N LEU A 437 -20.22 -10.77 30.92
CA LEU A 437 -20.16 -11.79 29.84
C LEU A 437 -19.26 -12.97 30.21
N LEU A 438 -18.59 -12.90 31.38
CA LEU A 438 -17.80 -13.99 31.95
C LEU A 438 -18.66 -15.03 32.71
N ASN A 439 -19.90 -14.68 33.09
CA ASN A 439 -20.79 -15.58 33.85
C ASN A 439 -21.73 -16.43 32.99
N LEU A 440 -21.79 -16.22 31.66
CA LEU A 440 -22.55 -17.11 30.77
C LEU A 440 -21.74 -18.36 30.35
N LEU A 441 -20.45 -18.39 30.66
CA LEU A 441 -19.54 -19.52 30.37
C LEU A 441 -19.33 -20.46 31.58
N LEU A 442 -19.86 -20.12 32.75
CA LEU A 442 -19.70 -20.90 33.99
C LEU A 442 -20.98 -21.62 34.47
N LEU A 443 -22.09 -21.54 33.72
CA LEU A 443 -23.37 -22.17 34.07
C LEU A 443 -23.68 -23.48 33.32
N SER A 444 -22.75 -24.03 32.53
CA SER A 444 -22.93 -25.32 31.86
C SER A 444 -22.32 -26.53 32.60
N LEU A 445 -22.04 -26.40 33.89
CA LEU A 445 -21.40 -27.44 34.71
C LEU A 445 -22.17 -27.77 36.00
N VAL A 446 -23.50 -27.95 35.97
CA VAL A 446 -24.21 -28.62 37.09
C VAL A 446 -25.45 -29.39 36.60
N ALA A 447 -25.54 -30.65 37.03
CA ALA A 447 -26.70 -31.56 37.08
C ALA A 447 -27.12 -32.33 35.80
N PRO A 448 -26.97 -33.68 35.80
CA PRO A 448 -27.40 -34.59 34.75
C PRO A 448 -28.73 -35.25 35.11
N SER A 449 -29.82 -34.90 34.42
CA SER A 449 -30.98 -35.79 34.18
C SER A 449 -32.04 -35.00 33.42
N GLN A 450 -32.75 -35.69 32.51
CA GLN A 450 -33.78 -35.15 31.60
C GLN A 450 -33.27 -34.52 30.30
N PHE A 451 -32.60 -35.31 29.46
CA PHE A 451 -32.78 -35.24 28.00
C PHE A 451 -32.47 -36.62 27.38
N ALA A 452 -33.17 -37.66 27.87
CA ALA A 452 -33.04 -39.05 27.41
C ALA A 452 -33.99 -39.41 26.24
N LEU A 453 -34.37 -38.42 25.41
CA LEU A 453 -35.32 -38.65 24.31
C LEU A 453 -34.88 -38.10 22.94
N SER A 454 -33.59 -37.80 22.76
CA SER A 454 -33.02 -37.45 21.44
C SER A 454 -31.80 -38.29 21.04
N LEU A 455 -31.45 -39.32 21.82
CA LEU A 455 -30.24 -40.13 21.62
C LEU A 455 -30.33 -41.23 20.53
N VAL A 456 -31.44 -41.33 19.81
CA VAL A 456 -31.58 -42.26 18.67
C VAL A 456 -31.43 -41.54 17.31
N GLN A 457 -31.54 -40.20 17.26
CA GLN A 457 -31.41 -39.45 16.00
C GLN A 457 -29.98 -38.93 15.74
N PHE A 458 -29.07 -39.07 16.71
CA PHE A 458 -27.72 -38.47 16.64
C PHE A 458 -26.61 -39.45 16.20
N ARG A 459 -26.96 -40.65 15.72
CA ARG A 459 -25.99 -41.72 15.42
C ARG A 459 -25.90 -42.16 13.95
N ILE A 460 -26.48 -41.41 13.00
CA ILE A 460 -26.52 -41.81 11.57
C ILE A 460 -25.85 -40.80 10.58
N VAL A 461 -25.20 -39.72 11.02
CA VAL A 461 -24.48 -38.82 10.07
C VAL A 461 -23.04 -38.54 10.50
N MET A 462 -22.26 -39.60 10.70
CA MET A 462 -20.79 -39.51 10.82
C MET A 462 -20.17 -40.60 9.95
N ASN A 463 -20.13 -40.36 8.64
CA ASN A 463 -19.13 -40.98 7.77
C ASN A 463 -17.92 -40.05 7.73
N PHE A 464 -16.92 -40.39 8.56
CA PHE A 464 -15.57 -39.90 8.43
C PHE A 464 -14.90 -40.60 7.25
N SER A 465 -14.63 -39.86 6.19
CA SER A 465 -13.54 -40.15 5.26
C SER A 465 -13.07 -38.84 4.62
N GLU A 466 -11.82 -38.47 4.90
CA GLU A 466 -11.02 -37.38 4.30
C GLU A 466 -11.09 -35.98 4.98
N SER A 467 -9.93 -35.31 4.99
CA SER A 467 -9.37 -34.48 6.08
C SER A 467 -9.88 -33.03 6.21
N PRO A 468 -10.41 -32.59 7.37
CA PRO A 468 -11.03 -31.27 7.56
C PRO A 468 -10.09 -30.19 8.15
N PHE A 469 -8.93 -29.91 7.56
CA PHE A 469 -7.85 -29.17 8.26
C PHE A 469 -7.18 -27.99 7.52
N SER A 470 -7.79 -27.39 6.48
CA SER A 470 -7.07 -26.43 5.59
C SER A 470 -7.55 -24.97 5.50
N SER A 471 -8.57 -24.47 6.23
CA SER A 471 -8.93 -23.04 6.12
C SER A 471 -9.49 -22.37 7.36
N ILE A 472 -8.60 -21.83 8.20
CA ILE A 472 -8.94 -20.81 9.19
C ILE A 472 -8.54 -19.45 8.59
N ARG A 473 -9.52 -18.63 8.17
CA ARG A 473 -9.28 -17.37 7.44
C ARG A 473 -9.53 -16.11 8.27
N SER A 474 -10.30 -16.19 9.36
CA SER A 474 -10.59 -15.06 10.26
C SER A 474 -10.41 -15.43 11.73
N LEU A 475 -10.14 -14.43 12.57
CA LEU A 475 -10.02 -14.59 14.03
C LEU A 475 -11.28 -15.24 14.64
N ARG A 476 -12.46 -14.91 14.08
CA ARG A 476 -13.75 -15.46 14.50
C ARG A 476 -13.86 -16.96 14.19
N ASP A 477 -13.40 -17.39 13.03
CA ASP A 477 -13.42 -18.81 12.64
C ASP A 477 -12.44 -19.63 13.49
N GLY A 478 -11.27 -19.06 13.81
CA GLY A 478 -10.29 -19.69 14.69
C GLY A 478 -10.82 -19.91 16.12
N LEU A 479 -11.49 -18.90 16.69
CA LEU A 479 -12.11 -18.99 18.01
C LEU A 479 -13.32 -19.94 18.03
N ILE A 480 -14.15 -19.94 16.99
CA ILE A 480 -15.27 -20.89 16.86
C ILE A 480 -14.74 -22.32 16.77
N TYR A 481 -13.68 -22.55 16.00
CA TYR A 481 -13.05 -23.86 15.87
C TYR A 481 -12.47 -24.36 17.19
N GLN A 482 -11.72 -23.53 17.92
CA GLN A 482 -11.15 -23.90 19.22
C GLN A 482 -12.24 -24.24 20.25
N VAL A 483 -13.35 -23.51 20.26
CA VAL A 483 -14.51 -23.81 21.13
C VAL A 483 -15.22 -25.10 20.71
N GLN A 484 -15.32 -25.38 19.42
CA GLN A 484 -15.93 -26.61 18.90
C GLN A 484 -15.07 -27.85 19.16
N SER A 485 -13.74 -27.76 19.02
CA SER A 485 -12.82 -28.87 19.30
C SER A 485 -12.79 -29.20 20.79
N LEU A 486 -12.78 -28.19 21.67
CA LEU A 486 -12.86 -28.35 23.13
C LEU A 486 -14.18 -29.00 23.57
N LYS A 487 -15.31 -28.60 22.96
CA LYS A 487 -16.63 -29.20 23.24
C LYS A 487 -16.79 -30.62 22.71
N ALA A 488 -16.07 -30.96 21.63
CA ALA A 488 -16.13 -32.28 21.00
C ALA A 488 -15.02 -33.24 21.47
N GLY A 489 -14.10 -32.80 22.33
CA GLY A 489 -13.01 -33.62 22.87
C GLY A 489 -11.89 -33.94 21.87
N PHE A 490 -11.82 -33.24 20.73
CA PHE A 490 -10.79 -33.46 19.72
C PHE A 490 -9.56 -32.58 19.96
N THR A 491 -8.37 -33.18 19.98
CA THR A 491 -7.10 -32.45 20.00
C THR A 491 -6.78 -31.90 18.61
N PRO A 492 -6.52 -30.60 18.44
CA PRO A 492 -6.17 -30.02 17.15
C PRO A 492 -4.89 -30.64 16.58
N THR A 493 -4.85 -30.86 15.26
CA THR A 493 -3.64 -31.36 14.58
C THR A 493 -2.53 -30.31 14.60
N ILE A 494 -1.26 -30.73 14.50
CA ILE A 494 -0.09 -29.83 14.49
C ILE A 494 -0.21 -28.76 13.39
N LEU A 495 -0.72 -29.14 12.21
CA LEU A 495 -0.91 -28.21 11.08
C LEU A 495 -1.94 -27.11 11.40
N THR A 496 -3.09 -27.49 11.96
CA THR A 496 -4.13 -26.53 12.36
C THR A 496 -3.70 -25.64 13.50
N SER A 497 -2.96 -26.17 14.49
CA SER A 497 -2.43 -25.37 15.59
C SER A 497 -1.42 -24.34 15.10
N ASN A 498 -0.54 -24.71 14.15
CA ASN A 498 0.41 -23.78 13.54
C ASN A 498 -0.29 -22.64 12.77
N GLN A 499 -1.36 -22.95 12.04
CA GLN A 499 -2.17 -21.94 11.36
C GLN A 499 -2.88 -20.99 12.34
N LEU A 500 -3.42 -21.52 13.44
CA LEU A 500 -4.04 -20.73 14.51
C LEU A 500 -3.02 -19.83 15.21
N ILE A 501 -1.82 -20.33 15.54
CA ILE A 501 -0.73 -19.53 16.12
C ILE A 501 -0.37 -18.38 15.17
N HIS A 502 -0.22 -18.64 13.87
CA HIS A 502 0.06 -17.60 12.88
C HIS A 502 -1.09 -16.56 12.80
N LEU A 503 -2.34 -17.02 12.81
CA LEU A 503 -3.54 -16.18 12.78
C LEU A 503 -3.66 -15.29 14.02
N TYR A 504 -3.54 -15.85 15.22
CA TYR A 504 -3.58 -15.11 16.48
C TYR A 504 -2.45 -14.10 16.55
N SER A 505 -1.26 -14.49 16.12
CA SER A 505 -0.12 -13.59 16.06
C SER A 505 -0.32 -12.42 15.08
N LYS A 506 -0.93 -12.63 13.91
CA LYS A 506 -1.23 -11.55 12.95
C LYS A 506 -2.19 -10.50 13.52
N HIS A 507 -3.04 -10.89 14.47
CA HIS A 507 -4.02 -10.01 15.11
C HIS A 507 -3.59 -9.52 16.51
N GLY A 508 -2.32 -9.72 16.89
CA GLY A 508 -1.78 -9.24 18.17
C GLY A 508 -2.23 -10.02 19.41
N LEU A 509 -2.89 -11.18 19.25
CA LEU A 509 -3.38 -12.02 20.35
C LEU A 509 -2.31 -13.01 20.82
N LEU A 510 -1.22 -12.51 21.38
CA LEU A 510 -0.09 -13.34 21.79
C LEU A 510 -0.44 -14.32 22.91
N HIS A 511 -1.29 -13.93 23.85
CA HIS A 511 -1.67 -14.80 24.97
C HIS A 511 -2.37 -16.07 24.49
N GLU A 512 -3.33 -15.93 23.57
CA GLU A 512 -4.07 -17.08 23.00
C GLU A 512 -3.16 -17.94 22.11
N ALA A 513 -2.23 -17.33 21.38
CA ALA A 513 -1.23 -18.05 20.60
C ALA A 513 -0.30 -18.89 21.49
N HIS A 514 0.16 -18.34 22.62
CA HIS A 514 1.03 -19.03 23.56
C HIS A 514 0.31 -20.17 24.28
N LYS A 515 -0.92 -19.91 24.75
CA LYS A 515 -1.74 -20.94 25.38
C LYS A 515 -2.00 -22.12 24.44
N LEU A 516 -2.34 -21.84 23.18
CA LEU A 516 -2.52 -22.90 22.20
C LEU A 516 -1.23 -23.69 21.96
N PHE A 517 -0.08 -23.02 21.93
CA PHE A 517 1.22 -23.65 21.80
C PHE A 517 1.56 -24.57 22.99
N ASP A 518 1.22 -24.17 24.21
CA ASP A 518 1.37 -25.00 25.41
C ASP A 518 0.50 -26.25 25.37
N GLU A 519 -0.74 -26.12 24.90
CA GLU A 519 -1.71 -27.20 24.76
C GLU A 519 -1.39 -28.18 23.62
N MET A 520 -0.40 -27.89 22.76
CA MET A 520 0.00 -28.79 21.67
C MET A 520 0.69 -30.05 22.20
N PRO A 521 0.18 -31.27 21.91
CA PRO A 521 0.77 -32.52 22.39
C PRO A 521 2.09 -32.86 21.68
N LEU A 522 2.29 -32.37 20.45
CA LEU A 522 3.51 -32.54 19.66
C LEU A 522 3.84 -31.22 18.95
N ARG A 523 5.10 -30.80 19.05
CA ARG A 523 5.62 -29.53 18.52
C ARG A 523 6.70 -29.83 17.49
N ASN A 524 6.65 -29.14 16.34
CA ASN A 524 7.66 -29.23 15.28
C ASN A 524 8.36 -27.88 15.09
N VAL A 525 9.42 -27.83 14.27
CA VAL A 525 10.23 -26.62 14.05
C VAL A 525 9.37 -25.44 13.56
N PHE A 526 8.36 -25.68 12.74
CA PHE A 526 7.40 -24.65 12.30
C PHE A 526 6.56 -24.07 13.43
N SER A 527 6.14 -24.88 14.41
CA SER A 527 5.39 -24.41 15.58
C SER A 527 6.25 -23.46 16.44
N TRP A 528 7.52 -23.82 16.66
CA TRP A 528 8.51 -22.99 17.36
C TRP A 528 8.81 -21.69 16.60
N ASN A 529 9.11 -21.77 15.31
CA ASN A 529 9.40 -20.60 14.47
C ASN A 529 8.20 -19.63 14.42
N SER A 530 6.97 -20.15 14.38
CA SER A 530 5.74 -19.35 14.35
C SER A 530 5.51 -18.58 15.65
N ILE A 531 5.69 -19.23 16.81
CA ILE A 531 5.51 -18.57 18.11
C ILE A 531 6.66 -17.60 18.41
N ILE A 532 7.91 -17.94 18.10
CA ILE A 532 9.07 -17.04 18.25
C ILE A 532 8.87 -15.78 17.40
N SER A 533 8.52 -15.94 16.13
CA SER A 533 8.24 -14.81 15.22
C SER A 533 7.03 -13.98 15.67
N ALA A 534 6.08 -14.58 16.40
CA ALA A 534 4.96 -13.86 16.99
C ALA A 534 5.44 -12.87 18.07
N TYR A 535 6.25 -13.36 19.01
CA TYR A 535 6.82 -12.55 20.10
C TYR A 535 7.79 -11.48 19.60
N ILE A 536 8.55 -11.77 18.54
CA ILE A 536 9.43 -10.78 17.90
C ILE A 536 8.60 -9.63 17.29
N ARG A 537 7.52 -9.95 16.54
CA ARG A 537 6.64 -8.92 15.97
C ARG A 537 5.93 -8.07 17.02
N SER A 538 5.74 -8.60 18.22
CA SER A 538 5.20 -7.85 19.35
C SER A 538 6.25 -7.16 20.21
N GLN A 539 7.51 -7.10 19.75
CA GLN A 539 8.66 -6.52 20.44
C GLN A 539 8.94 -7.11 21.83
N ASN A 540 8.48 -8.32 22.12
CA ASN A 540 8.78 -9.02 23.38
C ASN A 540 9.87 -10.06 23.16
N LEU A 541 11.09 -9.56 23.01
CA LEU A 541 12.28 -10.35 22.67
C LEU A 541 12.74 -11.27 23.82
N THR A 542 12.45 -10.92 25.07
CA THR A 542 12.78 -11.73 26.24
C THR A 542 12.03 -13.06 26.22
N GLN A 543 10.72 -13.03 25.96
CA GLN A 543 9.92 -14.26 25.87
C GLN A 543 10.26 -15.05 24.60
N ALA A 544 10.55 -14.37 23.49
CA ALA A 544 11.04 -15.02 22.27
C ALA A 544 12.34 -15.80 22.54
N ARG A 545 13.26 -15.24 23.35
CA ARG A 545 14.51 -15.92 23.72
C ARG A 545 14.28 -17.15 24.58
N ILE A 546 13.39 -17.09 25.57
CA ILE A 546 13.04 -18.25 26.40
C ILE A 546 12.46 -19.39 25.55
N LEU A 547 11.62 -19.05 24.57
CA LEU A 547 11.06 -20.02 23.62
C LEU A 547 12.15 -20.58 22.68
N PHE A 548 13.09 -19.75 22.25
CA PHE A 548 14.24 -20.18 21.47
C PHE A 548 15.11 -21.18 22.24
N ASP A 549 15.43 -20.87 23.50
CA ASP A 549 16.31 -21.70 24.33
C ASP A 549 15.65 -23.05 24.67
N SER A 550 14.32 -23.08 24.79
CA SER A 550 13.55 -24.30 25.07
C SER A 550 13.25 -25.18 23.84
N ALA A 551 13.55 -24.71 22.62
CA ALA A 551 13.37 -25.50 21.41
C ALA A 551 14.40 -26.66 21.36
N ALA A 552 13.91 -27.90 21.23
CA ALA A 552 14.74 -29.10 21.23
C ALA A 552 15.63 -29.25 19.97
N TYR A 553 15.26 -28.60 18.87
CA TYR A 553 16.03 -28.53 17.64
C TYR A 553 15.84 -27.15 17.01
N ARG A 554 16.95 -26.51 16.62
CA ARG A 554 16.98 -25.14 16.08
C ARG A 554 17.58 -25.20 14.68
N ASP A 555 16.80 -24.82 13.68
CA ASP A 555 17.28 -24.77 12.30
C ASP A 555 17.74 -23.36 11.92
N LEU A 556 18.30 -23.22 10.72
CA LEU A 556 18.75 -21.93 10.19
C LEU A 556 17.65 -20.86 10.22
N VAL A 557 16.38 -21.25 10.00
CA VAL A 557 15.23 -20.34 10.03
C VAL A 557 14.94 -19.87 11.47
N THR A 558 15.06 -20.75 12.46
CA THR A 558 14.94 -20.38 13.89
C THR A 558 15.98 -19.33 14.28
N TYR A 559 17.24 -19.54 13.91
CA TYR A 559 18.33 -18.58 14.16
C TYR A 559 18.12 -17.27 13.40
N ASN A 560 17.78 -17.31 12.12
CA ASN A 560 17.56 -16.13 11.29
C ASN A 560 16.39 -15.27 11.79
N SER A 561 15.27 -15.87 12.22
CA SER A 561 14.16 -15.15 12.82
C SER A 561 14.60 -14.40 14.08
N MET A 562 15.33 -15.07 14.97
CA MET A 562 15.76 -14.49 16.24
C MET A 562 16.84 -13.41 16.04
N LEU A 563 17.80 -13.64 15.14
CA LEU A 563 18.82 -12.65 14.75
C LEU A 563 18.16 -11.40 14.15
N SER A 564 17.26 -11.55 13.18
CA SER A 564 16.53 -10.42 12.59
C SER A 564 15.74 -9.65 13.65
N GLY A 565 15.09 -10.36 14.58
CA GLY A 565 14.40 -9.77 15.71
C GLY A 565 15.32 -8.91 16.59
N TYR A 566 16.48 -9.43 17.01
CA TYR A 566 17.42 -8.67 17.82
C TYR A 566 18.06 -7.49 17.08
N VAL A 567 18.40 -7.64 15.80
CA VAL A 567 18.98 -6.54 15.01
C VAL A 567 17.97 -5.40 14.80
N SER A 568 16.68 -5.73 14.68
CA SER A 568 15.61 -4.76 14.41
C SER A 568 15.26 -3.84 15.59
N VAL A 569 15.64 -4.20 16.83
CA VAL A 569 15.31 -3.45 18.05
C VAL A 569 16.58 -2.86 18.65
N GLU A 570 16.54 -1.59 19.07
CA GLU A 570 17.65 -0.95 19.77
C GLU A 570 17.86 -1.55 21.17
N GLY A 571 19.12 -1.77 21.55
CA GLY A 571 19.52 -2.28 22.87
C GLY A 571 19.73 -3.80 22.94
N TYR A 572 19.48 -4.54 21.87
CA TYR A 572 19.66 -6.00 21.79
C TYR A 572 20.84 -6.44 20.93
N GLU A 573 21.74 -5.54 20.56
CA GLU A 573 22.84 -5.78 19.64
C GLU A 573 23.83 -6.83 20.19
N THR A 574 24.11 -6.77 21.50
CA THR A 574 24.96 -7.76 22.20
C THR A 574 24.36 -9.16 22.19
N HIS A 575 23.03 -9.27 22.24
CA HIS A 575 22.31 -10.54 22.16
C HIS A 575 22.31 -11.10 20.74
N ALA A 576 22.26 -10.25 19.72
CA ALA A 576 22.42 -10.67 18.33
C ALA A 576 23.84 -11.23 18.09
N LEU A 577 24.88 -10.55 18.59
CA LEU A 577 26.26 -11.03 18.49
C LEU A 577 26.48 -12.36 19.22
N SER A 578 25.97 -12.48 20.45
CA SER A 578 26.12 -13.73 21.21
C SER A 578 25.40 -14.90 20.53
N LEU A 579 24.22 -14.66 19.96
CA LEU A 579 23.47 -15.66 19.22
C LEU A 579 24.18 -16.07 17.92
N PHE A 580 24.82 -15.14 17.22
CA PHE A 580 25.61 -15.46 16.03
C PHE A 580 26.83 -16.31 16.36
N VAL A 581 27.50 -16.04 17.49
CA VAL A 581 28.60 -16.88 17.98
C VAL A 581 28.10 -18.25 18.44
N GLU A 582 26.94 -18.33 19.08
CA GLU A 582 26.28 -19.58 19.48
C GLU A 582 25.99 -20.45 18.25
N MET A 583 25.44 -19.86 17.19
CA MET A 583 25.16 -20.52 15.91
C MET A 583 26.41 -21.17 15.29
N GLN A 584 27.60 -20.60 15.49
CA GLN A 584 28.86 -21.12 14.96
C GLN A 584 29.49 -22.23 15.82
N LYS A 585 29.07 -22.38 17.08
CA LYS A 585 29.67 -23.32 18.05
C LYS A 585 28.96 -24.67 18.14
N GLU A 586 27.70 -24.77 17.73
CA GLU A 586 26.94 -26.02 17.81
C GLU A 586 27.46 -27.11 16.85
N HIS A 587 27.30 -28.37 17.25
CA HIS A 587 27.90 -29.56 16.62
C HIS A 587 27.29 -29.94 15.25
N ASP A 588 26.18 -29.33 14.86
CA ASP A 588 25.64 -29.41 13.52
C ASP A 588 26.16 -28.20 12.73
N HIS A 589 26.90 -28.43 11.63
CA HIS A 589 27.41 -27.36 10.78
C HIS A 589 26.27 -26.56 10.11
N ILE A 590 25.62 -25.66 10.85
CA ILE A 590 24.62 -24.74 10.32
C ILE A 590 25.38 -23.76 9.41
N ARG A 591 25.24 -23.96 8.09
CA ARG A 591 25.88 -23.10 7.10
C ARG A 591 25.25 -21.72 7.14
N ILE A 592 26.11 -20.70 7.26
CA ILE A 592 25.74 -19.29 7.08
C ILE A 592 25.31 -19.11 5.63
N ASP A 593 24.07 -18.68 5.41
CA ASP A 593 23.57 -18.31 4.10
C ASP A 593 23.71 -16.80 3.85
N GLU A 594 23.33 -16.36 2.65
CA GLU A 594 23.35 -14.94 2.24
C GLU A 594 22.48 -14.07 3.16
N PHE A 595 21.34 -14.59 3.64
CA PHE A 595 20.44 -13.85 4.52
C PHE A 595 21.06 -13.63 5.92
N THR A 596 21.66 -14.66 6.51
CA THR A 596 22.39 -14.54 7.77
C THR A 596 23.53 -13.55 7.61
N ALA A 597 24.32 -13.65 6.54
CA ALA A 597 25.46 -12.77 6.28
C ALA A 597 25.03 -11.30 6.16
N THR A 598 24.00 -11.00 5.36
CA THR A 598 23.48 -9.62 5.21
C THR A 598 22.85 -9.09 6.50
N THR A 599 22.16 -9.92 7.28
CA THR A 599 21.60 -9.53 8.60
C THR A 599 22.71 -9.14 9.59
N ILE A 600 23.81 -9.90 9.61
CA ILE A 600 24.96 -9.62 10.48
C ILE A 600 25.78 -8.43 9.95
N LEU A 601 25.90 -8.24 8.64
CA LEU A 601 26.48 -7.02 8.07
C LEU A 601 25.70 -5.78 8.52
N ASN A 602 24.37 -5.81 8.51
CA ASN A 602 23.55 -4.71 9.01
C ASN A 602 23.77 -4.45 10.51
N LEU A 603 23.98 -5.50 11.31
CA LEU A 603 24.35 -5.36 12.72
C LEU A 603 25.72 -4.72 12.90
N PHE A 604 26.74 -5.17 12.16
CA PHE A 604 28.07 -4.58 12.20
C PHE A 604 28.06 -3.13 11.71
N ALA A 605 27.23 -2.81 10.71
CA ALA A 605 27.00 -1.46 10.25
C ALA A 605 26.37 -0.59 11.35
N LYS A 606 25.41 -1.13 12.11
CA LYS A 606 24.76 -0.45 13.25
C LYS A 606 25.72 -0.20 14.41
N LEU A 607 26.65 -1.14 14.65
CA LEU A 607 27.65 -1.08 15.72
C LEU A 607 28.99 -0.45 15.31
N SER A 608 29.13 -0.02 14.05
CA SER A 608 30.39 0.47 13.47
C SER A 608 31.58 -0.51 13.65
N MET A 609 31.34 -1.82 13.58
CA MET A 609 32.35 -2.87 13.79
C MET A 609 33.08 -3.27 12.50
N GLU A 610 34.03 -2.44 12.08
CA GLU A 610 34.78 -2.61 10.82
C GLU A 610 35.53 -3.95 10.72
N SER A 611 36.26 -4.35 11.77
CA SER A 611 37.16 -5.51 11.74
C SER A 611 36.40 -6.84 11.53
N TYR A 612 35.24 -6.98 12.16
CA TYR A 612 34.35 -8.13 11.98
C TYR A 612 33.60 -8.06 10.64
N GLY A 613 33.21 -6.86 10.20
CA GLY A 613 32.68 -6.65 8.85
C GLY A 613 33.64 -7.12 7.75
N ARG A 614 34.93 -6.79 7.84
CA ARG A 614 35.96 -7.27 6.91
C ARG A 614 36.13 -8.80 6.95
N GLN A 615 36.09 -9.41 8.13
CA GLN A 615 36.16 -10.88 8.25
C GLN A 615 34.96 -11.57 7.60
N LEU A 616 33.76 -11.06 7.83
CA LEU A 616 32.54 -11.60 7.23
C LEU A 616 32.53 -11.39 5.71
N HIS A 617 32.96 -10.23 5.22
CA HIS A 617 33.13 -9.99 3.79
C HIS A 617 34.12 -10.98 3.16
N ALA A 618 35.29 -11.23 3.78
CA ALA A 618 36.23 -12.24 3.29
C ALA A 618 35.65 -13.66 3.27
N PHE A 619 34.77 -13.98 4.23
CA PHE A 619 34.00 -15.23 4.22
C PHE A 619 32.98 -15.29 3.08
N MET A 620 32.28 -14.18 2.80
CA MET A 620 31.33 -14.07 1.69
C MET A 620 32.03 -14.28 0.34
N VAL A 621 33.22 -13.68 0.14
CA VAL A 621 34.06 -13.90 -1.05
C VAL A 621 34.45 -15.37 -1.20
N LYS A 622 34.89 -16.02 -0.12
CA LYS A 622 35.25 -17.45 -0.14
C LYS A 622 34.07 -18.38 -0.42
N THR A 623 32.86 -17.95 -0.09
CA THR A 623 31.63 -18.71 -0.30
C THR A 623 30.87 -18.30 -1.56
N ALA A 624 31.40 -17.35 -2.34
CA ALA A 624 30.77 -16.76 -3.53
C ALA A 624 29.39 -16.12 -3.28
N ASN A 625 29.18 -15.59 -2.07
CA ASN A 625 27.97 -14.89 -1.66
C ASN A 625 28.10 -13.35 -1.76
N ASP A 626 29.24 -12.82 -2.20
CA ASP A 626 29.57 -11.39 -2.22
C ASP A 626 29.06 -10.65 -3.47
N LEU A 627 28.66 -11.36 -4.53
CA LEU A 627 28.35 -10.76 -5.83
C LEU A 627 26.86 -10.46 -6.07
N SER A 628 25.96 -10.83 -5.16
CA SER A 628 24.53 -10.51 -5.31
C SER A 628 24.28 -9.02 -5.03
N GLY A 629 23.29 -8.41 -5.70
CA GLY A 629 22.95 -6.99 -5.46
C GLY A 629 22.63 -6.68 -3.99
N PHE A 630 21.99 -7.62 -3.27
CA PHE A 630 21.72 -7.50 -1.83
C PHE A 630 22.99 -7.53 -0.98
N SER A 631 23.89 -8.48 -1.24
CA SER A 631 25.17 -8.58 -0.54
C SER A 631 26.04 -7.36 -0.78
N VAL A 632 26.17 -6.91 -2.04
CA VAL A 632 26.97 -5.73 -2.38
C VAL A 632 26.34 -4.48 -1.75
N SER A 633 25.01 -4.31 -1.77
CA SER A 633 24.32 -3.20 -1.10
C SER A 633 24.54 -3.21 0.42
N SER A 634 24.42 -4.37 1.08
CA SER A 634 24.69 -4.50 2.52
C SER A 634 26.16 -4.26 2.87
N LEU A 635 27.10 -4.69 2.02
CA LEU A 635 28.53 -4.43 2.19
C LEU A 635 28.85 -2.94 2.01
N VAL A 636 28.26 -2.27 1.01
CA VAL A 636 28.39 -0.82 0.80
C VAL A 636 27.86 -0.04 2.01
N ASP A 637 26.67 -0.39 2.51
CA ASP A 637 26.12 0.26 3.72
C ASP A 637 26.97 -0.01 4.96
N MET A 638 27.46 -1.24 5.14
CA MET A 638 28.33 -1.61 6.25
C MET A 638 29.64 -0.82 6.23
N TYR A 639 30.37 -0.84 5.10
CA TYR A 639 31.63 -0.12 4.98
C TYR A 639 31.44 1.39 5.12
N SER A 640 30.39 1.97 4.52
CA SER A 640 30.12 3.40 4.68
C SER A 640 29.76 3.76 6.13
N LYS A 641 28.89 3.01 6.83
CA LYS A 641 28.58 3.31 8.24
C LYS A 641 29.79 3.12 9.17
N CYS A 642 30.75 2.27 8.79
CA CYS A 642 32.02 2.11 9.51
C CYS A 642 33.09 3.16 9.11
N GLY A 643 32.76 4.17 8.30
CA GLY A 643 33.71 5.20 7.85
C GLY A 643 34.77 4.71 6.84
N CYS A 644 34.58 3.54 6.25
CA CYS A 644 35.49 2.92 5.28
C CYS A 644 35.00 3.12 3.84
N PHE A 645 34.86 4.38 3.41
CA PHE A 645 34.29 4.70 2.11
C PHE A 645 35.06 4.12 0.92
N LYS A 646 36.40 4.03 1.01
CA LYS A 646 37.22 3.46 -0.06
C LYS A 646 36.90 1.99 -0.29
N GLU A 647 36.69 1.23 0.78
CA GLU A 647 36.28 -0.17 0.73
C GLU A 647 34.86 -0.30 0.15
N ALA A 648 33.92 0.57 0.56
CA ALA A 648 32.58 0.62 -0.03
C ALA A 648 32.64 0.84 -1.55
N HIS A 649 33.46 1.78 -2.00
CA HIS A 649 33.70 2.04 -3.41
C HIS A 649 34.34 0.86 -4.15
N ASN A 650 35.30 0.18 -3.53
CA ASN A 650 35.95 -1.00 -4.14
C ASN A 650 34.96 -2.16 -4.31
N VAL A 651 34.09 -2.38 -3.33
CA VAL A 651 33.00 -3.37 -3.42
C VAL A 651 32.03 -3.01 -4.54
N PHE A 652 31.62 -1.74 -4.62
CA PHE A 652 30.73 -1.26 -5.67
C PHE A 652 31.36 -1.36 -7.07
N SER A 653 32.63 -0.99 -7.23
CA SER A 653 33.31 -1.05 -8.54
C SER A 653 33.64 -2.49 -8.99
N GLY A 654 33.77 -3.43 -8.04
CA GLY A 654 34.01 -4.84 -8.32
C GLY A 654 32.80 -5.65 -8.81
N CYS A 655 31.58 -5.09 -8.75
CA CYS A 655 30.33 -5.84 -8.99
C CYS A 655 30.01 -6.21 -10.47
N GLY A 656 30.91 -5.95 -11.42
CA GLY A 656 30.81 -6.53 -12.77
C GLY A 656 29.70 -5.96 -13.68
N GLY A 657 29.30 -4.70 -13.50
CA GLY A 657 28.51 -3.94 -14.50
C GLY A 657 27.00 -4.19 -14.55
N VAL A 658 26.45 -5.07 -13.70
CA VAL A 658 24.99 -5.15 -13.49
C VAL A 658 24.65 -4.30 -12.27
N VAL A 659 24.58 -2.99 -12.47
CA VAL A 659 24.15 -2.05 -11.43
C VAL A 659 22.63 -1.95 -11.49
N ASP A 660 21.94 -2.47 -10.48
CA ASP A 660 20.50 -2.24 -10.32
C ASP A 660 20.24 -0.92 -9.55
N SER A 661 18.98 -0.49 -9.51
CA SER A 661 18.59 0.76 -8.84
C SER A 661 18.93 0.74 -7.35
N VAL A 662 18.81 -0.41 -6.68
CA VAL A 662 19.05 -0.57 -5.24
C VAL A 662 20.52 -0.36 -4.92
N LEU A 663 21.41 -1.02 -5.66
CA LEU A 663 22.85 -0.91 -5.50
C LEU A 663 23.33 0.52 -5.78
N LYS A 664 22.85 1.12 -6.88
CA LYS A 664 23.12 2.51 -7.22
C LYS A 664 22.70 3.45 -6.10
N ASN A 665 21.50 3.26 -5.56
CA ASN A 665 20.96 4.07 -4.48
C ASN A 665 21.74 3.90 -3.17
N ALA A 666 22.19 2.68 -2.86
CA ALA A 666 23.05 2.42 -1.70
C ALA A 666 24.39 3.16 -1.80
N MET A 667 25.01 3.16 -2.99
CA MET A 667 26.26 3.90 -3.20
C MET A 667 26.05 5.41 -3.22
N VAL A 668 24.95 5.92 -3.81
CA VAL A 668 24.59 7.35 -3.74
C VAL A 668 24.37 7.77 -2.28
N ALA A 669 23.68 6.97 -1.49
CA ALA A 669 23.47 7.21 -0.06
C ALA A 669 24.79 7.21 0.71
N ALA A 670 25.70 6.27 0.42
CA ALA A 670 27.04 6.24 0.99
C ALA A 670 27.83 7.51 0.64
N CYS A 671 27.86 7.92 -0.64
CA CYS A 671 28.52 9.16 -1.05
C CYS A 671 27.95 10.39 -0.33
N CYS A 672 26.62 10.45 -0.18
CA CYS A 672 25.96 11.54 0.54
C CYS A 672 26.31 11.54 2.03
N ARG A 673 26.51 10.38 2.66
CA ARG A 673 26.87 10.26 4.08
C ARG A 673 28.28 10.79 4.35
N GLU A 674 29.22 10.49 3.46
CA GLU A 674 30.63 10.89 3.57
C GLU A 674 30.90 12.31 3.05
N GLY A 675 29.91 12.96 2.44
CA GLY A 675 30.05 14.31 1.86
C GLY A 675 30.66 14.34 0.45
N GLU A 676 30.84 13.19 -0.20
CA GLU A 676 31.34 13.05 -1.57
C GLU A 676 30.25 13.37 -2.62
N MET A 677 29.75 14.61 -2.57
CA MET A 677 28.54 15.03 -3.30
C MET A 677 28.71 15.05 -4.83
N GLU A 678 29.92 15.29 -5.33
CA GLU A 678 30.21 15.26 -6.77
C GLU A 678 30.12 13.84 -7.32
N MET A 679 30.68 12.87 -6.59
CA MET A 679 30.59 11.46 -6.94
C MET A 679 29.14 10.96 -6.88
N ALA A 680 28.38 11.36 -5.84
CA ALA A 680 26.96 11.04 -5.73
C ALA A 680 26.17 11.52 -6.97
N LEU A 681 26.49 12.72 -7.47
CA LEU A 681 25.83 13.30 -8.63
C LEU A 681 26.24 12.61 -9.94
N ASP A 682 27.52 12.28 -10.13
CA ASP A 682 28.00 11.52 -11.29
C ASP A 682 27.32 10.15 -11.36
N LEU A 683 27.33 9.42 -10.24
CA LEU A 683 26.67 8.11 -10.14
C LEU A 683 25.17 8.22 -10.40
N PHE A 684 24.49 9.23 -9.85
CA PHE A 684 23.06 9.43 -10.07
C PHE A 684 22.70 9.60 -11.55
N TRP A 685 23.51 10.35 -12.31
CA TRP A 685 23.23 10.61 -13.73
C TRP A 685 23.70 9.50 -14.68
N ARG A 686 24.54 8.57 -14.24
CA ARG A 686 24.80 7.33 -15.00
C ARG A 686 23.52 6.49 -15.04
N GLU A 687 23.13 6.03 -16.23
CA GLU A 687 21.91 5.23 -16.44
C GLU A 687 20.66 5.89 -15.80
N PRO A 688 20.21 7.04 -16.34
CA PRO A 688 19.13 7.83 -15.76
C PRO A 688 17.78 7.10 -15.75
N GLU A 689 17.60 6.07 -16.58
CA GLU A 689 16.40 5.24 -16.65
C GLU A 689 16.15 4.42 -15.37
N LEU A 690 17.18 4.23 -14.55
CA LEU A 690 17.07 3.53 -13.24
C LEU A 690 16.66 4.46 -12.09
N ASN A 691 16.57 5.78 -12.32
CA ASN A 691 16.27 6.74 -11.26
C ASN A 691 14.78 6.81 -10.96
N ASP A 692 14.39 6.23 -9.84
CA ASP A 692 13.04 6.32 -9.30
C ASP A 692 12.89 7.48 -8.30
N ALA A 693 11.69 7.66 -7.74
CA ALA A 693 11.46 8.67 -6.73
C ALA A 693 12.36 8.52 -5.48
N PHE A 694 12.79 7.30 -5.15
CA PHE A 694 13.70 7.04 -4.04
C PHE A 694 15.12 7.53 -4.35
N SER A 695 15.64 7.30 -5.56
CA SER A 695 16.92 7.84 -6.03
C SER A 695 16.95 9.38 -5.90
N TRP A 696 15.90 10.04 -6.39
CA TRP A 696 15.77 11.50 -6.30
C TRP A 696 15.73 11.98 -4.85
N ASN A 697 14.92 11.35 -4.01
CA ASN A 697 14.79 11.71 -2.61
C ASN A 697 16.10 11.50 -1.83
N THR A 698 16.84 10.43 -2.12
CA THR A 698 18.15 10.15 -1.52
C THR A 698 19.14 11.27 -1.84
N LEU A 699 19.21 11.68 -3.11
CA LEU A 699 20.11 12.75 -3.53
C LEU A 699 19.69 14.11 -2.97
N ILE A 700 18.41 14.49 -3.05
CA ILE A 700 17.88 15.75 -2.50
C ILE A 700 18.16 15.82 -0.99
N SER A 701 17.88 14.74 -0.27
CA SER A 701 18.16 14.65 1.17
C SER A 701 19.65 14.78 1.45
N GLY A 702 20.50 14.08 0.70
CA GLY A 702 21.96 14.15 0.86
C GLY A 702 22.51 15.57 0.66
N TYR A 703 22.08 16.26 -0.39
CA TYR A 703 22.46 17.66 -0.62
C TYR A 703 21.95 18.60 0.48
N ALA A 704 20.73 18.38 0.97
CA ALA A 704 20.15 19.19 2.05
C ALA A 704 20.93 19.02 3.38
N HIS A 705 21.28 17.78 3.75
CA HIS A 705 21.99 17.48 5.01
C HIS A 705 23.45 17.96 4.99
N ASN A 706 24.12 17.93 3.84
CA ASN A 706 25.50 18.40 3.67
C ASN A 706 25.62 19.92 3.47
N GLY A 707 24.56 20.69 3.69
CA GLY A 707 24.61 22.15 3.63
C GLY A 707 24.60 22.74 2.22
N TYR A 708 24.29 21.95 1.18
CA TYR A 708 24.15 22.41 -0.21
C TYR A 708 22.68 22.66 -0.55
N GLN A 709 22.01 23.51 0.21
CA GLN A 709 20.56 23.62 0.17
C GLN A 709 20.03 24.15 -1.18
N GLU A 710 20.74 25.08 -1.84
CA GLU A 710 20.34 25.58 -3.17
C GLU A 710 20.36 24.48 -4.23
N LYS A 711 21.38 23.61 -4.20
CA LYS A 711 21.48 22.46 -5.11
C LYS A 711 20.35 21.46 -4.85
N ALA A 712 19.99 21.23 -3.58
CA ALA A 712 18.85 20.38 -3.23
C ALA A 712 17.52 20.90 -3.81
N LEU A 713 17.29 22.23 -3.78
CA LEU A 713 16.12 22.84 -4.41
C LEU A 713 16.14 22.76 -5.94
N ASN A 714 17.31 22.91 -6.57
CA ASN A 714 17.45 22.72 -8.01
C ASN A 714 17.15 21.28 -8.44
N LEU A 715 17.56 20.29 -7.63
CA LEU A 715 17.22 18.88 -7.83
C LEU A 715 15.72 18.62 -7.65
N PHE A 716 15.07 19.24 -6.67
CA PHE A 716 13.61 19.16 -6.49
C PHE A 716 12.82 19.65 -7.72
N VAL A 717 13.24 20.77 -8.32
CA VAL A 717 12.65 21.27 -9.57
C VAL A 717 12.96 20.34 -10.74
N SER A 718 14.17 19.77 -10.77
CA SER A 718 14.60 18.84 -11.82
C SER A 718 13.84 17.51 -11.77
N MET A 719 13.45 17.03 -10.59
CA MET A 719 12.63 15.83 -10.40
C MET A 719 11.30 15.95 -11.15
N ALA A 720 10.61 17.10 -11.02
CA ALA A 720 9.37 17.37 -11.74
C ALA A 720 9.57 17.52 -13.25
N LYS A 721 10.69 18.16 -13.68
CA LYS A 721 11.03 18.29 -15.11
C LYS A 721 11.27 16.93 -15.79
N ASN A 722 11.71 15.93 -15.04
CA ASN A 722 11.91 14.56 -15.53
C ASN A 722 10.64 13.69 -15.38
N GLY A 723 9.48 14.28 -15.10
CA GLY A 723 8.20 13.57 -15.03
C GLY A 723 7.98 12.76 -13.74
N VAL A 724 8.88 12.84 -12.76
CA VAL A 724 8.75 12.14 -11.47
C VAL A 724 7.91 12.99 -10.52
N ARG A 725 6.79 12.43 -10.04
CA ARG A 725 5.89 13.12 -9.09
C ARG A 725 6.53 13.23 -7.70
N TRP A 726 6.38 14.39 -7.08
CA TRP A 726 6.78 14.59 -5.69
C TRP A 726 5.90 13.77 -4.74
N ASN A 727 6.52 13.21 -3.71
CA ASN A 727 5.84 12.49 -2.64
C ASN A 727 6.15 13.12 -1.28
N GLU A 728 5.58 12.57 -0.21
CA GLU A 728 5.73 13.07 1.16
C GLU A 728 7.20 13.18 1.59
N GLN A 729 8.01 12.19 1.22
CA GLN A 729 9.44 12.16 1.52
C GLN A 729 10.22 13.27 0.78
N THR A 730 9.84 13.57 -0.48
CA THR A 730 10.40 14.69 -1.23
C THR A 730 10.21 16.00 -0.49
N PHE A 731 8.98 16.26 -0.01
CA PHE A 731 8.67 17.47 0.73
C PHE A 731 9.41 17.55 2.07
N ALA A 732 9.58 16.43 2.79
CA ALA A 732 10.38 16.41 4.02
C ALA A 732 11.84 16.85 3.77
N SER A 733 12.48 16.32 2.72
CA SER A 733 13.87 16.69 2.36
C SER A 733 13.99 18.15 1.89
N VAL A 734 13.01 18.64 1.13
CA VAL A 734 12.98 20.03 0.64
C VAL A 734 12.73 21.02 1.77
N LEU A 735 11.85 20.69 2.72
CA LEU A 735 11.62 21.51 3.91
C LEU A 735 12.90 21.63 4.75
N ASN A 736 13.70 20.56 4.88
CA ASN A 736 15.02 20.64 5.51
C ASN A 736 15.95 21.62 4.78
N ALA A 737 16.01 21.55 3.43
CA ALA A 737 16.78 22.51 2.64
C ALA A 737 16.30 23.96 2.82
N CYS A 738 14.99 24.20 2.81
CA CYS A 738 14.39 25.52 3.07
C CYS A 738 14.75 26.06 4.46
N SER A 739 14.72 25.18 5.47
CA SER A 739 15.06 25.49 6.86
C SER A 739 16.53 25.89 6.98
N GLY A 740 17.43 25.17 6.30
CA GLY A 740 18.86 25.49 6.23
C GLY A 740 19.16 26.83 5.54
N LEU A 741 18.44 27.17 4.46
CA LEU A 741 18.56 28.47 3.78
C LEU A 741 18.01 29.64 4.59
N LYS A 742 17.19 29.37 5.62
CA LYS A 742 16.44 30.38 6.37
C LYS A 742 15.61 31.30 5.46
N SER A 743 15.13 30.78 4.33
CA SER A 743 14.32 31.51 3.35
C SER A 743 12.83 31.19 3.50
N TRP A 744 12.11 32.04 4.25
CA TRP A 744 10.67 31.85 4.44
C TRP A 744 9.86 32.04 3.15
N LYS A 745 10.41 32.70 2.11
CA LYS A 745 9.74 32.86 0.80
C LYS A 745 9.56 31.51 0.11
N ILE A 746 10.66 30.78 -0.05
CA ILE A 746 10.65 29.44 -0.66
C ILE A 746 9.87 28.48 0.24
N GLY A 747 10.06 28.56 1.56
CA GLY A 747 9.27 27.80 2.52
C GLY A 747 7.76 28.00 2.36
N LYS A 748 7.31 29.23 2.11
CA LYS A 748 5.89 29.56 1.88
C LYS A 748 5.37 29.03 0.54
N GLU A 749 6.18 29.04 -0.51
CA GLU A 749 5.83 28.43 -1.80
C GLU A 749 5.66 26.93 -1.67
N VAL A 750 6.61 26.25 -1.02
CA VAL A 750 6.55 24.81 -0.73
C VAL A 750 5.34 24.47 0.14
N HIS A 751 5.08 25.27 1.19
CA HIS A 751 3.89 25.10 2.03
C HIS A 751 2.58 25.26 1.24
N GLY A 752 2.50 26.23 0.32
CA GLY A 752 1.34 26.38 -0.57
C GLY A 752 1.10 25.16 -1.45
N TRP A 753 2.17 24.52 -1.95
CA TRP A 753 2.09 23.25 -2.69
C TRP A 753 1.59 22.09 -1.83
N VAL A 754 2.08 21.96 -0.59
CA VAL A 754 1.61 20.95 0.37
C VAL A 754 0.10 21.08 0.62
N LEU A 755 -0.38 22.32 0.83
CA LEU A 755 -1.80 22.58 1.06
C LEU A 755 -2.67 22.24 -0.17
N LYS A 756 -2.23 22.62 -1.37
CA LYS A 756 -2.96 22.36 -2.62
C LYS A 756 -3.17 20.86 -2.89
N ASN A 757 -2.27 20.01 -2.42
CA ASN A 757 -2.31 18.56 -2.65
C ASN A 757 -2.83 17.78 -1.43
N GLY A 758 -3.34 18.46 -0.39
CA GLY A 758 -3.93 17.79 0.78
C GLY A 758 -2.94 17.00 1.66
N MET A 759 -1.63 17.28 1.56
CA MET A 759 -0.59 16.54 2.30
C MET A 759 -0.29 17.12 3.70
N SER A 760 -1.05 18.14 4.12
CA SER A 760 -0.84 18.83 5.41
C SER A 760 -1.23 17.99 6.63
N SER A 761 -1.94 16.89 6.46
CA SER A 761 -2.29 15.95 7.54
C SER A 761 -1.12 15.07 7.98
N ASN A 762 -0.04 14.99 7.19
CA ASN A 762 1.13 14.18 7.53
C ASN A 762 1.94 14.84 8.69
N PRO A 763 2.17 14.14 9.82
CA PRO A 763 2.91 14.69 10.97
C PRO A 763 4.36 15.10 10.68
N PHE A 764 5.03 14.48 9.71
CA PHE A 764 6.41 14.79 9.32
C PHE A 764 6.48 16.05 8.45
N ILE A 765 5.52 16.22 7.54
CA ILE A 765 5.45 17.42 6.69
C ILE A 765 5.03 18.64 7.52
N SER A 766 4.02 18.50 8.38
CA SER A 766 3.57 19.59 9.26
C SER A 766 4.67 20.04 10.23
N SER A 767 5.41 19.11 10.84
CA SER A 767 6.57 19.46 11.68
C SER A 767 7.71 20.10 10.87
N GLY A 768 8.00 19.63 9.65
CA GLY A 768 8.98 20.26 8.77
C GLY A 768 8.60 21.69 8.37
N ILE A 769 7.32 21.97 8.11
CA ILE A 769 6.83 23.33 7.83
C ILE A 769 7.00 24.23 9.07
N LEU A 770 6.67 23.72 10.26
CA LEU A 770 6.89 24.44 11.52
C LEU A 770 8.37 24.78 11.72
N ASP A 771 9.27 23.80 11.53
CA ASP A 771 10.71 24.00 11.64
C ASP A 771 11.22 25.09 10.67
N VAL A 772 10.75 25.10 9.42
CA VAL A 772 11.08 26.17 8.46
C VAL A 772 10.68 27.54 9.00
N TYR A 773 9.45 27.72 9.48
CA TYR A 773 9.00 29.02 10.00
C TYR A 773 9.75 29.43 11.27
N CYS A 774 10.03 28.49 12.18
CA CYS A 774 10.84 28.70 13.37
C CYS A 774 12.25 29.19 13.00
N LYS A 775 12.98 28.45 12.15
CA LYS A 775 14.35 28.79 11.75
C LYS A 775 14.46 30.06 10.91
N CYS A 776 13.40 30.40 10.17
CA CYS A 776 13.31 31.68 9.44
C CYS A 776 12.90 32.87 10.32
N GLY A 777 12.63 32.64 11.61
CA GLY A 777 12.33 33.69 12.58
C GLY A 777 10.86 34.11 12.67
N ASN A 778 9.94 33.48 11.93
CA ASN A 778 8.52 33.85 11.92
C ASN A 778 7.71 33.06 12.96
N MET A 779 8.00 33.30 14.25
CA MET A 779 7.37 32.56 15.36
C MET A 779 5.86 32.76 15.44
N LYS A 780 5.36 33.96 15.14
CA LYS A 780 3.91 34.23 15.13
C LYS A 780 3.16 33.29 14.20
N TYR A 781 3.70 33.03 13.01
CA TYR A 781 3.07 32.12 12.06
C TYR A 781 3.25 30.65 12.45
N ALA A 782 4.41 30.29 13.01
CA ALA A 782 4.65 28.94 13.54
C ALA A 782 3.68 28.58 14.68
N GLU A 783 3.45 29.50 15.62
CA GLU A 783 2.48 29.34 16.71
C GLU A 783 1.06 29.19 16.17
N LEU A 784 0.64 30.06 15.23
CA LEU A 784 -0.67 29.95 14.59
C LEU A 784 -0.88 28.58 13.92
N MET A 785 0.13 28.07 13.22
CA MET A 785 0.09 26.74 12.61
C MET A 785 0.01 25.63 13.66
N HIS A 786 0.76 25.75 14.76
CA HIS A 786 0.69 24.80 15.86
C HIS A 786 -0.69 24.75 16.52
N PHE A 787 -1.38 25.88 16.64
CA PHE A 787 -2.76 25.92 17.15
C PHE A 787 -3.81 25.48 16.13
N ALA A 788 -3.58 25.74 14.84
CA ALA A 788 -4.51 25.39 13.75
C ALA A 788 -4.44 23.91 13.35
N CYS A 789 -3.27 23.28 13.46
CA CYS A 789 -3.11 21.85 13.27
C CYS A 789 -3.33 21.14 14.61
N GLU A 790 -4.41 20.37 14.78
CA GLU A 790 -4.69 19.59 16.00
C GLU A 790 -3.67 18.46 16.29
N ILE A 791 -2.48 18.49 15.69
CA ILE A 791 -1.42 17.49 15.81
C ILE A 791 -0.36 17.98 16.81
N ARG A 792 -0.56 17.68 18.09
CA ARG A 792 0.48 17.83 19.13
C ARG A 792 1.42 16.63 19.10
N ASN A 793 2.45 16.67 18.27
CA ASN A 793 3.53 15.67 18.31
C ASN A 793 4.80 16.25 18.97
N SER A 794 5.62 15.39 19.58
CA SER A 794 6.86 15.80 20.26
C SER A 794 7.81 16.59 19.33
N PHE A 795 7.85 16.23 18.03
CA PHE A 795 8.69 16.89 17.02
C PHE A 795 8.30 18.35 16.71
N SER A 796 7.00 18.67 16.65
CA SER A 796 6.52 20.05 16.43
C SER A 796 6.83 20.94 17.63
N ILE A 797 6.62 20.43 18.85
CA ILE A 797 6.96 21.13 20.08
C ILE A 797 8.47 21.33 20.19
N CYS A 798 9.29 20.32 19.84
CA CYS A 798 10.74 20.45 19.76
C CYS A 798 11.17 21.57 18.82
N SER A 799 10.56 21.67 17.64
CA SER A 799 10.86 22.71 16.65
C SER A 799 10.53 24.12 17.16
N LEU A 800 9.44 24.26 17.93
CA LEU A 800 9.10 25.52 18.60
C LEU A 800 10.07 25.86 19.74
N ILE A 801 10.49 24.87 20.55
CA ILE A 801 11.50 25.07 21.61
C ILE A 801 12.80 25.57 21.00
N VAL A 802 13.29 24.92 19.93
CA VAL A 802 14.49 25.36 19.20
C VAL A 802 14.30 26.76 18.62
N GLY A 803 13.12 27.04 18.04
CA GLY A 803 12.75 28.36 17.52
C GLY A 803 12.83 29.46 18.57
N HIS A 804 12.09 29.33 19.68
CA HIS A 804 12.10 30.26 20.80
C HIS A 804 13.50 30.42 21.40
N ALA A 805 14.23 29.31 21.61
CA ALA A 805 15.59 29.33 22.13
C ALA A 805 16.55 30.10 21.22
N SER A 806 16.45 29.93 19.90
CA SER A 806 17.28 30.67 18.93
C SER A 806 17.01 32.17 18.91
N GLN A 807 15.83 32.60 19.36
CA GLN A 807 15.45 34.01 19.50
C GLN A 807 15.72 34.58 20.89
N GLY A 808 16.25 33.76 21.83
CA GLY A 808 16.49 34.15 23.21
C GLY A 808 15.24 34.10 24.11
N ASN A 809 14.10 33.66 23.60
CA ASN A 809 12.83 33.55 24.32
C ASN A 809 12.78 32.26 25.17
N MET A 810 13.71 32.14 26.13
CA MET A 810 13.87 30.91 26.91
C MET A 810 12.69 30.62 27.86
N ALA A 811 11.91 31.64 28.23
CA ALA A 811 10.73 31.46 29.07
C ALA A 811 9.63 30.66 28.35
N GLU A 812 9.33 31.03 27.11
CA GLU A 812 8.36 30.34 26.24
C GLU A 812 8.87 28.94 25.87
N ALA A 813 10.16 28.81 25.54
CA ALA A 813 10.78 27.50 25.29
C ALA A 813 10.62 26.56 26.49
N ARG A 814 10.82 27.07 27.71
CA ARG A 814 10.64 26.31 28.96
C ARG A 814 9.18 25.96 29.23
N GLN A 815 8.24 26.85 28.93
CA GLN A 815 6.81 26.55 29.05
C GLN A 815 6.40 25.41 28.12
N LEU A 816 6.79 25.47 26.84
CA LEU A 816 6.52 24.41 25.86
C LEU A 816 7.15 23.07 26.27
N PHE A 817 8.39 23.09 26.76
CA PHE A 817 9.07 21.90 27.30
C PHE A 817 8.28 21.23 28.43
N ASN A 818 7.67 22.02 29.31
CA ASN A 818 6.88 21.50 30.42
C ASN A 818 5.55 20.87 29.97
N THR A 819 5.02 21.24 28.80
CA THR A 819 3.79 20.63 28.27
C THR A 819 3.96 19.19 27.77
N LEU A 820 5.21 18.73 27.59
CA LEU A 820 5.50 17.37 27.13
C LEU A 820 5.38 16.35 28.28
N GLU A 821 4.52 15.34 28.10
CA GLU A 821 4.37 14.21 29.04
C GLU A 821 5.64 13.36 29.08
N GLU A 822 6.20 13.02 27.92
CA GLU A 822 7.48 12.33 27.77
C GLU A 822 8.51 13.22 27.06
N LYS A 823 9.72 13.30 27.63
CA LYS A 823 10.82 14.14 27.13
C LYS A 823 11.94 13.24 26.63
N ASN A 824 12.25 13.32 25.34
CA ASN A 824 13.38 12.60 24.74
C ASN A 824 14.67 13.43 24.81
N SER A 825 15.82 12.81 24.53
CA SER A 825 17.13 13.50 24.63
C SER A 825 17.24 14.68 23.66
N VAL A 826 16.54 14.67 22.52
CA VAL A 826 16.53 15.76 21.53
C VAL A 826 15.96 17.04 22.14
N VAL A 827 14.83 16.96 22.83
CA VAL A 827 14.18 18.12 23.45
C VAL A 827 14.99 18.63 24.65
N TRP A 828 15.60 17.72 25.42
CA TRP A 828 16.55 18.09 26.47
C TRP A 828 17.75 18.85 25.89
N THR A 829 18.42 18.30 24.88
CA THR A 829 19.57 18.92 24.20
C THR A 829 19.23 20.29 23.64
N ALA A 830 18.07 20.45 23.03
CA ALA A 830 17.59 21.72 22.50
C ALA A 830 17.51 22.80 23.60
N LEU A 831 16.99 22.44 24.78
CA LEU A 831 16.85 23.36 25.90
C LEU A 831 18.21 23.70 26.54
N PHE A 832 19.08 22.70 26.74
CA PHE A 832 20.46 22.91 27.21
C PHE A 832 21.23 23.85 26.28
N SER A 833 21.27 23.54 24.99
CA SER A 833 21.92 24.38 23.97
C SER A 833 21.33 25.79 23.91
N GLY A 834 20.01 25.92 24.11
CA GLY A 834 19.31 27.20 24.18
C GLY A 834 19.80 28.07 25.34
N TYR A 835 19.84 27.53 26.56
CA TYR A 835 20.32 28.28 27.73
C TYR A 835 21.79 28.67 27.62
N VAL A 836 22.64 27.79 27.09
CA VAL A 836 24.07 28.11 26.84
C VAL A 836 24.20 29.27 25.85
N LYS A 837 23.46 29.25 24.74
CA LYS A 837 23.46 30.34 23.75
C LYS A 837 22.91 31.65 24.32
N ALA A 838 21.90 31.56 25.19
CA ALA A 838 21.36 32.70 25.92
C ALA A 838 22.26 33.19 27.07
N GLN A 839 23.42 32.54 27.30
CA GLN A 839 24.36 32.81 28.39
C GLN A 839 23.74 32.68 29.80
N GLN A 840 22.71 31.86 29.94
CA GLN A 840 22.01 31.59 31.21
C GLN A 840 22.58 30.32 31.86
N SER A 841 23.85 30.36 32.25
CA SER A 841 24.57 29.18 32.75
C SER A 841 24.00 28.61 34.07
N GLU A 842 23.40 29.44 34.94
CA GLU A 842 22.75 28.94 36.17
C GLU A 842 21.57 28.00 35.84
N ALA A 843 20.74 28.37 34.87
CA ALA A 843 19.62 27.55 34.41
C ALA A 843 20.09 26.21 33.80
N VAL A 844 21.29 26.16 33.21
CA VAL A 844 21.89 24.91 32.71
C VAL A 844 22.19 23.93 33.86
N PHE A 845 22.73 24.41 34.98
CA PHE A 845 23.02 23.55 36.13
C PHE A 845 21.75 23.09 36.85
N GLU A 846 20.74 23.96 36.96
CA GLU A 846 19.41 23.56 37.45
C GLU A 846 18.78 22.48 36.57
N LEU A 847 18.87 22.66 35.24
CA LEU A 847 18.35 21.70 34.27
C LEU A 847 19.09 20.36 34.34
N LEU A 848 20.40 20.36 34.58
CA LEU A 848 21.19 19.14 34.79
C LEU A 848 20.75 18.37 36.04
N ASN A 849 20.45 19.07 37.13
CA ASN A 849 19.92 18.43 38.34
C ASN A 849 18.52 17.86 38.10
N GLU A 850 17.68 18.58 37.36
CA GLU A 850 16.36 18.07 36.95
C GLU A 850 16.50 16.80 36.09
N TYR A 851 17.37 16.82 35.08
CA TYR A 851 17.63 15.66 34.22
C TYR A 851 18.06 14.45 35.05
N ARG A 852 19.04 14.63 35.95
CA ARG A 852 19.57 13.55 36.80
C ARG A 852 18.56 12.95 37.79
N THR A 853 17.55 13.73 38.19
CA THR A 853 16.55 13.28 39.17
C THR A 853 15.35 12.61 38.50
N LYS A 854 14.98 13.05 37.30
CA LYS A 854 13.81 12.56 36.58
C LYS A 854 14.13 11.46 35.57
N GLU A 855 15.32 11.48 34.98
CA GLU A 855 15.72 10.53 33.95
C GLU A 855 16.67 9.46 34.51
N ALA A 856 16.43 8.19 34.14
CA ALA A 856 17.29 7.07 34.54
C ALA A 856 18.52 6.91 33.64
N MET A 857 18.55 7.57 32.47
CA MET A 857 19.58 7.44 31.46
C MET A 857 20.74 8.41 31.68
N THR A 858 21.93 8.02 31.24
CA THR A 858 23.11 8.91 31.23
C THR A 858 22.90 10.07 30.25
N PRO A 859 23.35 11.30 30.56
CA PRO A 859 23.36 12.39 29.58
C PRO A 859 24.17 12.00 28.36
N ASP A 860 23.67 12.35 27.17
CA ASP A 860 24.40 12.17 25.92
C ASP A 860 25.55 13.18 25.76
N SER A 861 26.42 12.96 24.76
CA SER A 861 27.57 13.82 24.47
C SER A 861 27.17 15.29 24.25
N LEU A 862 26.00 15.56 23.62
CA LEU A 862 25.56 16.92 23.32
C LEU A 862 25.11 17.70 24.57
N ILE A 863 24.44 17.03 25.51
CA ILE A 863 24.13 17.61 26.83
C ILE A 863 25.44 17.90 27.57
N LEU A 864 26.39 16.96 27.58
CA LEU A 864 27.69 17.14 28.25
C LEU A 864 28.50 18.30 27.65
N ILE A 865 28.53 18.44 26.32
CA ILE A 865 29.12 19.59 25.61
C ILE A 865 28.46 20.89 26.08
N SER A 866 27.13 20.92 26.18
CA SER A 866 26.39 22.11 26.63
C SER A 866 26.73 22.48 28.08
N VAL A 867 26.83 21.49 28.98
CA VAL A 867 27.23 21.71 30.38
C VAL A 867 28.68 22.17 30.47
N LEU A 868 29.60 21.56 29.73
CA LEU A 868 31.01 22.02 29.66
C LEU A 868 31.11 23.45 29.11
N GLY A 869 30.29 23.80 28.12
CA GLY A 869 30.16 25.16 27.60
C GLY A 869 29.66 26.14 28.66
N ALA A 870 28.67 25.77 29.47
CA ALA A 870 28.22 26.59 30.60
C ALA A 870 29.32 26.79 31.65
N CYS A 871 30.11 25.75 31.96
CA CYS A 871 31.29 25.84 32.81
C CYS A 871 32.34 26.79 32.22
N ALA A 872 32.58 26.72 30.91
CA ALA A 872 33.52 27.57 30.20
C ALA A 872 33.10 29.06 30.24
N ILE A 873 31.80 29.34 30.06
CA ILE A 873 31.23 30.70 30.15
C ILE A 873 31.40 31.29 31.55
N GLN A 874 31.20 30.48 32.60
CA GLN A 874 31.36 30.92 33.99
C GLN A 874 32.80 30.82 34.53
N ALA A 875 33.75 30.33 33.73
CA ALA A 875 35.09 29.95 34.19
C ALA A 875 35.07 29.01 35.42
N ALA A 876 34.09 28.10 35.47
CA ALA A 876 33.82 27.23 36.61
C ALA A 876 34.62 25.92 36.53
N LEU A 877 35.85 25.95 37.06
CA LEU A 877 36.79 24.82 36.99
C LEU A 877 36.30 23.57 37.73
N ASP A 878 35.74 23.70 38.93
CA ASP A 878 35.38 22.54 39.75
C ASP A 878 34.16 21.78 39.20
N PRO A 879 33.05 22.43 38.79
CA PRO A 879 31.98 21.76 38.05
C PRO A 879 32.48 21.10 36.76
N GLY A 880 33.36 21.78 36.01
CA GLY A 880 33.98 21.22 34.81
C GLY A 880 34.78 19.93 35.06
N LYS A 881 35.57 19.89 36.14
CA LYS A 881 36.27 18.66 36.57
C LYS A 881 35.32 17.54 36.97
N GLN A 882 34.21 17.86 37.63
CA GLN A 882 33.21 16.85 38.00
C GLN A 882 32.58 16.22 36.76
N VAL A 883 32.28 17.03 35.73
CA VAL A 883 31.75 16.54 34.45
C VAL A 883 32.79 15.70 33.70
N HIS A 884 34.05 16.14 33.63
CA HIS A 884 35.12 15.33 33.05
C HIS A 884 35.29 13.99 33.79
N GLY A 885 35.32 14.00 35.13
CA GLY A 885 35.35 12.77 35.93
C GLY A 885 34.09 11.91 35.80
N TYR A 886 32.96 12.48 35.37
CA TYR A 886 31.77 11.73 35.01
C TYR A 886 31.98 11.01 33.67
N ILE A 887 32.40 11.73 32.62
CA ILE A 887 32.69 11.19 31.27
C ILE A 887 33.61 9.96 31.34
N LEU A 888 34.69 10.06 32.12
CA LEU A 888 35.65 8.97 32.30
C LEU A 888 35.07 7.75 33.04
N ARG A 889 34.12 7.95 33.95
CA ARG A 889 33.49 6.84 34.71
C ARG A 889 32.36 6.17 33.95
N THR A 890 31.73 6.89 33.03
CA THR A 890 30.63 6.37 32.20
C THR A 890 31.10 5.78 30.88
N ASP A 891 32.41 5.72 30.65
CA ASP A 891 33.03 5.24 29.41
C ASP A 891 32.38 5.86 28.15
N THR A 892 32.05 7.14 28.26
CA THR A 892 31.40 7.88 27.17
C THR A 892 32.43 8.14 26.09
N GLU A 893 32.14 7.70 24.86
CA GLU A 893 33.02 7.92 23.71
C GLU A 893 33.26 9.43 23.52
N MET A 894 34.53 9.82 23.59
CA MET A 894 34.95 11.21 23.43
C MET A 894 35.16 11.51 21.95
N ASP A 895 34.11 11.97 21.30
CA ASP A 895 34.18 12.49 19.93
C ASP A 895 34.96 13.82 19.86
N GLU A 896 35.34 14.23 18.65
CA GLU A 896 36.12 15.45 18.40
C GLU A 896 35.49 16.71 19.01
N LYS A 897 34.14 16.75 19.06
CA LYS A 897 33.36 17.86 19.62
C LYS A 897 33.42 17.91 21.14
N LEU A 898 33.25 16.77 21.81
CA LEU A 898 33.32 16.68 23.26
C LEU A 898 34.73 17.01 23.77
N ILE A 899 35.76 16.52 23.08
CA ILE A 899 37.15 16.87 23.34
C ILE A 899 37.38 18.38 23.20
N SER A 900 36.93 18.98 22.10
CA SER A 900 37.05 20.42 21.87
C SER A 900 36.37 21.23 22.97
N ALA A 901 35.17 20.82 23.40
CA ALA A 901 34.45 21.44 24.52
C ALA A 901 35.20 21.30 25.85
N MET A 902 35.86 20.17 26.10
CA MET A 902 36.69 19.96 27.29
C MET A 902 37.94 20.85 27.28
N VAL A 903 38.63 20.96 26.13
CA VAL A 903 39.79 21.85 25.98
C VAL A 903 39.36 23.31 26.18
N ASP A 904 38.21 23.72 25.61
CA ASP A 904 37.65 25.07 25.78
C ASP A 904 37.28 25.35 27.25
N MET A 905 36.67 24.38 27.92
CA MET A 905 36.33 24.50 29.35
C MET A 905 37.57 24.67 30.21
N TYR A 906 38.59 23.82 30.05
CA TYR A 906 39.82 23.92 30.84
C TYR A 906 40.62 25.19 30.52
N SER A 907 40.67 25.61 29.24
CA SER A 907 41.36 26.83 28.84
C SER A 907 40.68 28.06 29.43
N LYS A 908 39.36 28.22 29.28
CA LYS A 908 38.61 29.36 29.82
C LYS A 908 38.50 29.37 31.33
N SER A 909 38.53 28.20 31.98
CA SER A 909 38.52 28.08 33.44
C SER A 909 39.90 28.25 34.09
N GLY A 910 40.90 28.74 33.35
CA GLY A 910 42.20 29.11 33.91
C GLY A 910 43.25 28.00 33.98
N ASN A 911 42.98 26.79 33.44
CA ASN A 911 43.91 25.66 33.51
C ASN A 911 44.41 25.23 32.13
N ILE A 912 45.19 26.11 31.49
CA ILE A 912 45.76 25.87 30.16
C ILE A 912 46.67 24.64 30.10
N THR A 913 47.37 24.32 31.19
CA THR A 913 48.27 23.16 31.25
C THR A 913 47.53 21.84 31.09
N TYR A 914 46.30 21.76 31.62
CA TYR A 914 45.49 20.55 31.50
C TYR A 914 44.77 20.50 30.15
N ALA A 915 44.32 21.65 29.64
CA ALA A 915 43.81 21.77 28.26
C ALA A 915 44.84 21.26 27.24
N GLU A 916 46.12 21.63 27.40
CA GLU A 916 47.22 21.16 26.57
C GLU A 916 47.43 19.63 26.66
N LYS A 917 47.31 19.05 27.87
CA LYS A 917 47.40 17.59 28.05
C LYS A 917 46.30 16.88 27.28
N VAL A 918 45.05 17.34 27.41
CA VAL A 918 43.91 16.76 26.69
C VAL A 918 44.11 16.90 25.17
N PHE A 919 44.55 18.07 24.70
CA PHE A 919 44.86 18.31 23.29
C PHE A 919 45.94 17.35 22.73
N LYS A 920 46.99 17.07 23.51
CA LYS A 920 48.09 16.19 23.09
C LYS A 920 47.71 14.71 23.03
N LEU A 921 46.70 14.27 23.78
CA LEU A 921 46.22 12.89 23.76
C LEU A 921 45.52 12.53 22.44
N VAL A 922 45.13 13.54 21.65
CA VAL A 922 44.42 13.36 20.39
C VAL A 922 45.42 13.32 19.23
N THR A 923 45.38 12.23 18.47
CA THR A 923 46.25 11.99 17.30
C THR A 923 45.69 12.61 16.03
N ASN A 924 44.37 12.49 15.80
CA ASN A 924 43.68 13.10 14.67
C ASN A 924 42.95 14.37 15.12
N ARG A 925 43.44 15.55 14.70
CA ARG A 925 42.96 16.84 15.18
C ARG A 925 42.32 17.59 14.02
N ASP A 926 41.13 18.12 14.25
CA ASP A 926 40.41 18.96 13.30
C ASP A 926 40.75 20.45 13.48
N SER A 927 40.28 21.30 12.57
CA SER A 927 40.53 22.74 12.65
C SER A 927 39.94 23.37 13.92
N VAL A 928 38.80 22.86 14.40
CA VAL A 928 38.11 23.38 15.59
C VAL A 928 38.95 23.19 16.85
N LEU A 929 39.52 22.01 17.06
CA LEU A 929 40.36 21.72 18.22
C LEU A 929 41.63 22.57 18.23
N TYR A 930 42.27 22.78 17.07
CA TYR A 930 43.39 23.73 16.94
C TYR A 930 42.95 25.15 17.30
N ASN A 931 41.82 25.62 16.78
CA ASN A 931 41.31 26.96 17.04
C ASN A 931 41.05 27.20 18.52
N VAL A 932 40.43 26.25 19.21
CA VAL A 932 40.16 26.32 20.66
C VAL A 932 41.46 26.41 21.45
N MET A 933 42.48 25.61 21.11
CA MET A 933 43.75 25.61 21.83
C MET A 933 44.58 26.87 21.54
N ILE A 934 44.62 27.34 20.28
CA ILE A 934 45.27 28.61 19.89
C ILE A 934 44.61 29.78 20.64
N ALA A 935 43.29 29.85 20.66
CA ALA A 935 42.55 30.86 21.42
C ALA A 935 42.85 30.75 22.92
N GLY A 936 42.92 29.53 23.46
CA GLY A 936 43.32 29.25 24.83
C GLY A 936 44.71 29.83 25.15
N TYR A 937 45.72 29.56 24.33
CA TYR A 937 47.05 30.14 24.52
C TYR A 937 47.06 31.67 24.39
N ALA A 938 46.32 32.22 23.45
CA ALA A 938 46.18 33.67 23.26
C ALA A 938 45.65 34.36 24.52
N HIS A 939 44.57 33.81 25.11
CA HIS A 939 43.96 34.35 26.33
C HIS A 939 44.85 34.24 27.58
N HIS A 940 45.79 33.29 27.58
CA HIS A 940 46.73 33.06 28.68
C HIS A 940 48.09 33.76 28.49
N GLY A 941 48.27 34.54 27.42
CA GLY A 941 49.55 35.21 27.12
C GLY A 941 50.68 34.23 26.82
N ASN A 942 50.37 33.11 26.15
CA ASN A 942 51.32 32.09 25.72
C ASN A 942 51.47 32.09 24.19
N GLU A 943 51.82 33.25 23.65
CA GLU A 943 51.87 33.51 22.22
C GLU A 943 52.76 32.58 21.38
N ILE A 944 53.93 32.21 21.90
CA ILE A 944 54.90 31.38 21.19
C ILE A 944 54.26 30.02 20.92
N ASN A 945 53.57 29.47 21.93
CA ASN A 945 52.87 28.21 21.79
C ASN A 945 51.68 28.33 20.84
N ALA A 946 50.98 29.47 20.81
CA ALA A 946 49.88 29.71 19.87
C ALA A 946 50.35 29.73 18.40
N ILE A 947 51.47 30.41 18.12
CA ILE A 947 52.08 30.48 16.78
C ILE A 947 52.63 29.10 16.38
N GLN A 948 53.33 28.40 17.28
CA GLN A 948 53.82 27.04 17.02
C GLN A 948 52.69 26.06 16.70
N LEU A 949 51.54 26.18 17.37
CA LEU A 949 50.37 25.33 17.07
C LEU A 949 49.80 25.61 15.68
N PHE A 950 49.83 26.87 15.24
CA PHE A 950 49.40 27.26 13.90
C PHE A 950 50.36 26.73 12.82
N GLU A 951 51.66 26.76 13.07
CA GLU A 951 52.65 26.15 12.18
C GLU A 951 52.43 24.63 12.07
N ASP A 952 52.19 23.93 13.20
CA ASP A 952 51.85 22.49 13.21
C ASP A 952 50.54 22.19 12.44
N MET A 953 49.55 23.08 12.51
CA MET A 953 48.30 22.98 11.73
C MET A 953 48.58 23.03 10.22
N LEU A 954 49.44 23.95 9.78
CA LEU A 954 49.84 24.10 8.39
C LEU A 954 50.69 22.92 7.89
N GLU A 955 51.64 22.44 8.70
CA GLU A 955 52.48 21.28 8.37
C GLU A 955 51.63 20.02 8.16
N LYS A 956 50.58 19.85 8.97
CA LYS A 956 49.60 18.77 8.83
C LYS A 956 48.58 18.98 7.72
N ARG A 957 48.71 20.06 6.94
CA ARG A 957 47.80 20.43 5.84
C ARG A 957 46.34 20.61 6.27
N ILE A 958 46.12 21.00 7.52
CA ILE A 958 44.79 21.36 8.01
C ILE A 958 44.57 22.82 7.64
N MET A 959 43.50 23.11 6.89
CA MET A 959 43.22 24.45 6.38
C MET A 959 42.80 25.41 7.51
N PRO A 960 43.53 26.53 7.73
CA PRO A 960 43.10 27.58 8.64
C PRO A 960 41.80 28.25 8.18
N ASP A 961 40.98 28.65 9.14
CA ASP A 961 39.74 29.38 8.89
C ASP A 961 39.77 30.78 9.51
N ALA A 962 38.67 31.53 9.33
CA ALA A 962 38.54 32.88 9.88
C ALA A 962 38.68 32.92 11.42
N ILE A 963 38.32 31.83 12.11
CA ILE A 963 38.42 31.72 13.58
C ILE A 963 39.88 31.56 13.97
N THR A 964 40.66 30.76 13.22
CA THR A 964 42.11 30.61 13.42
C THR A 964 42.82 31.96 13.40
N PHE A 965 42.57 32.76 12.36
CA PHE A 965 43.19 34.08 12.22
C PHE A 965 42.74 35.07 13.30
N THR A 966 41.48 34.99 13.74
CA THR A 966 40.98 35.83 14.85
C THR A 966 41.68 35.48 16.16
N ALA A 967 41.87 34.19 16.45
CA ALA A 967 42.58 33.73 17.64
C ALA A 967 44.07 34.14 17.61
N LEU A 968 44.72 34.04 16.44
CA LEU A 968 46.10 34.49 16.25
C LEU A 968 46.26 36.00 16.41
N LEU A 969 45.34 36.81 15.85
CA LEU A 969 45.36 38.26 16.03
C LEU A 969 45.21 38.63 17.52
N SER A 970 44.39 37.88 18.26
CA SER A 970 44.29 38.02 19.72
C SER A 970 45.64 37.74 20.39
N ALA A 971 46.32 36.65 20.02
CA ALA A 971 47.66 36.32 20.55
C ALA A 971 48.68 37.42 20.21
N CYS A 972 48.76 37.87 18.95
CA CYS A 972 49.69 38.91 18.51
C CYS A 972 49.44 40.26 19.19
N ARG A 973 48.18 40.60 19.48
CA ARG A 973 47.81 41.78 20.27
C ARG A 973 48.39 41.71 21.68
N HIS A 974 48.30 40.55 22.34
CA HIS A 974 48.82 40.38 23.70
C HIS A 974 50.36 40.47 23.77
N CYS A 975 51.08 40.20 22.68
CA CYS A 975 52.54 40.36 22.58
C CYS A 975 53.04 41.76 22.26
N GLY A 976 52.15 42.67 21.81
CA GLY A 976 52.59 43.91 21.17
C GLY A 976 53.31 43.72 19.83
N LEU A 977 53.07 42.59 19.14
CA LEU A 977 53.64 42.30 17.80
C LEU A 977 52.88 42.98 16.65
N VAL A 978 51.86 43.78 16.98
CA VAL A 978 51.09 44.55 16.00
C VAL A 978 51.82 45.88 15.74
N GLN A 979 52.61 45.95 14.67
CA GLN A 979 52.98 47.25 14.09
C GLN A 979 51.74 47.81 13.39
N LEU A 980 51.28 48.97 13.85
CA LEU A 980 50.19 49.74 13.23
C LEU A 980 50.56 50.20 11.82
#